data_AF-A0A397D3G2-F1
#
_entry.id   AF-A0A397D3G2-F1
#
_cell.length_a   1.000
_cell.length_b   1.000
_cell.length_c   1.000
_cell.angle_alpha   90.00
_cell.angle_beta   90.00
_cell.angle_gamma   90.00
#
_symmetry.space_group_name_H-M   'P 1'
#
loop_
_entity.id
_entity.type
_entity.pdbx_description
1 polymer ?
#
loop_
_entity_poly.entity_id
_entity_poly.type
_entity_poly.pdbx_seq_one_letter_code
_entity_poly.pdbx_strand_id
1 'polypeptide(L)'
;MGAGASVDVVTKEQCQSLYGDLFNDAEWAKQAVDGVVTRDKLTTVFAALADAFLTHDWGTDGTTHKNVSVVNTLLKARGITTWFDEEKMEGNVKKQMIHGIDNARAIVVFVTQRYIDKVGGNNAEDNCQLEFNYAARRKTASKMIPVLIDPSPALKKTANWTGEVGFVLGGHLYLDLSSAAVFVENEITGEVLCGVESADEVKELGVTLAPKARLLFDKLSEFKASGVPSHLLKATEPSPPALVSTPPHKSFEELKAAILPSNWVQLYKYPLESNGANILSAHKLTWPTPACSVSVLGGLVTTGDYADMMKDNWEFYRLEALASRLDKHEFLLTFKIKVARGDSTPLCAGYNPWFAVDITADLCLIIQCNREAQGFVVQLNGNPWLMPIDTWLDVAVLMDVPHSVIQVVINTDRMDTIPLPPAFTFTTRDMPTEGNEFYLLRRDTMTKLFSGHLRKIELYSTLPLTRPQPVIEGSDPTSHVRHLSQLAEWTNGLNCLCNYVDMKVNVVDSVDGTNVVVESAQRPARFGLTILIFVGTAMLLPQGSFIHPELGTYFDGDYYGEAYNQSAMTRAGGNFGLHLNNYDFVFATRVATVGPCYVMNMGSSHRYFVVQITIQRNLAVLLNCHSVSHDVKEKGVILTLEHNAWHDIAVKMQGKAIHVAVDGRAMDTIALTDDFEFTAGPGEDTKLLLVNFSCGGCFYGYMASIALWSSDCPVEVDDNNTVLHL
;
A
#
# COMPACT_ATOMS: atom_id res chain seq x y z
N MET A 1 27.35 39.13 19.38
CA MET A 1 26.32 39.75 18.51
C MET A 1 25.72 38.65 17.65
N GLY A 2 24.39 38.64 17.53
CA GLY A 2 23.56 37.46 17.30
C GLY A 2 23.83 36.64 16.04
N ALA A 3 23.60 35.33 16.15
CA ALA A 3 23.45 34.43 15.04
C ALA A 3 22.25 34.88 14.17
N GLY A 4 22.50 35.11 12.89
CA GLY A 4 21.43 35.38 11.92
C GLY A 4 20.58 34.12 11.77
N ALA A 5 19.37 34.14 12.30
CA ALA A 5 18.35 33.16 11.98
C ALA A 5 18.04 33.29 10.48
N SER A 6 18.31 32.22 9.73
CA SER A 6 17.78 32.04 8.37
C SER A 6 16.25 32.13 8.45
N VAL A 7 15.68 33.22 7.94
CA VAL A 7 14.23 33.39 7.88
C VAL A 7 13.70 32.40 6.84
N ASP A 8 12.90 31.44 7.30
CA ASP A 8 12.31 30.37 6.49
C ASP A 8 11.20 30.95 5.60
N VAL A 9 11.57 31.34 4.38
CA VAL A 9 10.70 32.00 3.40
C VAL A 9 10.26 31.03 2.31
N VAL A 10 9.03 31.22 1.83
CA VAL A 10 8.42 30.45 0.73
C VAL A 10 8.32 31.36 -0.49
N THR A 11 8.79 30.88 -1.65
CA THR A 11 8.65 31.61 -2.92
C THR A 11 7.29 31.35 -3.56
N LYS A 12 6.93 32.22 -4.51
CA LYS A 12 5.66 32.10 -5.25
C LYS A 12 5.56 30.77 -5.99
N GLU A 13 6.65 30.35 -6.63
CA GLU A 13 6.73 29.12 -7.43
C GLU A 13 6.58 27.87 -6.55
N GLN A 14 7.22 27.88 -5.37
CA GLN A 14 7.09 26.80 -4.39
C GLN A 14 5.65 26.68 -3.89
N CYS A 15 5.01 27.81 -3.58
CA CYS A 15 3.62 27.83 -3.15
C CYS A 15 2.67 27.41 -4.28
N GLN A 16 2.89 27.87 -5.51
CA GLN A 16 2.10 27.48 -6.68
C GLN A 16 2.21 25.98 -6.98
N SER A 17 3.42 25.41 -6.89
CA SER A 17 3.66 23.98 -7.13
C SER A 17 2.93 23.09 -6.11
N LEU A 18 2.76 23.55 -4.87
CA LEU A 18 2.09 22.78 -3.82
C LEU A 18 0.56 22.81 -3.94
N TYR A 19 0.00 23.93 -4.40
CA TYR A 19 -1.45 24.16 -4.35
C TYR A 19 -2.15 24.16 -5.71
N GLY A 20 -1.41 24.15 -6.81
CA GLY A 20 -1.95 24.08 -8.18
C GLY A 20 -3.07 25.09 -8.40
N ASP A 21 -4.23 24.61 -8.84
CA ASP A 21 -5.43 25.41 -9.15
C ASP A 21 -6.08 26.11 -7.93
N LEU A 22 -5.60 25.83 -6.72
CA LEU A 22 -6.05 26.50 -5.50
C LEU A 22 -5.20 27.74 -5.17
N PHE A 23 -4.09 27.95 -5.87
CA PHE A 23 -3.27 29.13 -5.70
C PHE A 23 -3.96 30.38 -6.26
N ASN A 24 -3.92 31.50 -5.51
CA ASN A 24 -4.51 32.76 -5.94
C ASN A 24 -3.46 33.88 -5.95
N ASP A 25 -3.16 34.42 -7.13
CA ASP A 25 -2.16 35.48 -7.31
C ASP A 25 -2.49 36.77 -6.56
N ALA A 26 -3.77 37.14 -6.47
CA ALA A 26 -4.19 38.37 -5.81
C ALA A 26 -4.04 38.26 -4.28
N GLU A 27 -4.29 37.09 -3.69
CA GLU A 27 -4.02 36.85 -2.27
C GLU A 27 -2.53 36.73 -1.97
N TRP A 28 -1.75 36.10 -2.86
CA TRP A 28 -0.30 36.07 -2.73
C TRP A 28 0.31 37.48 -2.68
N ALA A 29 -0.10 38.36 -3.60
CA ALA A 29 0.39 39.73 -3.68
C ALA A 29 0.09 40.57 -2.43
N LYS A 30 -0.97 40.25 -1.68
CA LYS A 30 -1.29 40.92 -0.40
C LYS A 30 -0.37 40.49 0.74
N GLN A 31 0.17 39.27 0.68
CA GLN A 31 0.92 38.69 1.79
C GLN A 31 2.44 38.77 1.59
N ALA A 32 2.90 38.74 0.33
CA ALA A 32 4.30 38.73 -0.05
C ALA A 32 4.98 40.09 0.18
N VAL A 33 6.23 40.03 0.64
CA VAL A 33 7.16 41.17 0.69
C VAL A 33 8.39 40.74 -0.11
N ASP A 34 8.79 41.54 -1.10
CA ASP A 34 9.89 41.24 -2.02
C ASP A 34 9.78 39.87 -2.73
N GLY A 35 8.55 39.45 -3.04
CA GLY A 35 8.28 38.21 -3.78
C GLY A 35 8.26 36.94 -2.94
N VAL A 36 8.42 37.04 -1.60
CA VAL A 36 8.41 35.90 -0.68
C VAL A 36 7.46 36.11 0.50
N VAL A 37 7.00 35.01 1.11
CA VAL A 37 6.19 35.01 2.34
C VAL A 37 6.89 34.14 3.38
N THR A 38 7.01 34.61 4.63
CA THR A 38 7.56 33.75 5.70
C THR A 38 6.60 32.61 6.02
N ARG A 39 7.12 31.41 6.36
CA ARG A 39 6.27 30.27 6.73
C ARG A 39 5.28 30.61 7.86
N ASP A 40 5.72 31.33 8.88
CA ASP A 40 4.86 31.75 10.00
C ASP A 40 3.69 32.64 9.54
N LYS A 41 3.94 33.55 8.58
CA LYS A 41 2.89 34.40 8.02
C LYS A 41 1.94 33.60 7.14
N LEU A 42 2.45 32.65 6.36
CA LEU A 42 1.64 31.74 5.57
C LEU A 42 0.70 30.90 6.46
N THR A 43 1.24 30.32 7.54
CA THR A 43 0.47 29.56 8.55
C THR A 43 -0.59 30.43 9.22
N THR A 44 -0.25 31.68 9.56
CA THR A 44 -1.20 32.62 10.17
C THR A 44 -2.34 32.98 9.21
N VAL A 45 -2.03 33.19 7.93
CA VAL A 45 -3.03 33.49 6.89
C VAL A 45 -3.95 32.29 6.66
N PHE A 46 -3.40 31.07 6.58
CA PHE A 46 -4.21 29.87 6.43
C PHE A 46 -5.09 29.57 7.65
N ALA A 47 -4.58 29.82 8.86
CA ALA A 47 -5.36 29.68 10.09
C ALA A 47 -6.50 30.70 10.21
N ALA A 48 -6.47 31.79 9.43
CA ALA A 48 -7.51 32.82 9.41
C ALA A 48 -8.62 32.57 8.36
N LEU A 49 -8.44 31.60 7.46
CA LEU A 49 -9.44 31.27 6.43
C LEU A 49 -10.38 30.17 6.91
N ALA A 50 -11.64 30.24 6.50
CA ALA A 50 -12.58 29.12 6.63
C ALA A 50 -12.51 28.24 5.38
N ASP A 51 -12.66 26.93 5.52
CA ASP A 51 -12.73 26.03 4.38
C ASP A 51 -14.07 26.18 3.63
N ALA A 52 -15.18 26.37 4.36
CA ALA A 52 -16.50 26.48 3.76
C ALA A 52 -17.39 27.56 4.41
N PHE A 53 -18.09 28.34 3.59
CA PHE A 53 -19.23 29.16 4.01
C PHE A 53 -20.52 28.39 3.76
N LEU A 54 -21.40 28.29 4.75
CA LEU A 54 -22.64 27.50 4.67
C LEU A 54 -23.86 28.41 4.43
N THR A 55 -24.18 28.68 3.16
CA THR A 55 -25.36 29.50 2.80
C THR A 55 -26.62 28.64 2.75
N HIS A 56 -27.67 29.09 3.42
CA HIS A 56 -28.92 28.39 3.57
C HIS A 56 -30.04 29.37 3.90
N ASP A 57 -31.28 28.97 3.67
CA ASP A 57 -32.41 29.71 4.23
C ASP A 57 -32.66 29.22 5.66
N TRP A 58 -33.24 30.04 6.52
CA TRP A 58 -33.53 29.63 7.90
C TRP A 58 -34.65 28.57 8.00
N GLY A 59 -35.48 28.41 6.97
CA GLY A 59 -36.64 27.52 6.97
C GLY A 59 -37.88 28.18 7.57
N THR A 60 -38.97 27.41 7.61
CA THR A 60 -40.13 27.75 8.42
C THR A 60 -39.80 27.34 9.86
N ASP A 61 -39.88 28.25 10.82
CA ASP A 61 -39.55 28.01 12.24
C ASP A 61 -38.10 27.56 12.55
N GLY A 62 -37.16 27.86 11.66
CA GLY A 62 -35.74 27.55 11.87
C GLY A 62 -35.33 26.12 11.50
N THR A 63 -36.21 25.34 10.86
CA THR A 63 -35.97 23.91 10.56
C THR A 63 -34.77 23.70 9.65
N THR A 64 -34.68 24.44 8.54
CA THR A 64 -33.53 24.38 7.64
C THR A 64 -32.24 24.76 8.36
N HIS A 65 -32.27 25.79 9.20
CA HIS A 65 -31.12 26.21 9.98
C HIS A 65 -30.61 25.11 10.92
N LYS A 66 -31.51 24.43 11.65
CA LYS A 66 -31.16 23.29 12.52
C LYS A 66 -30.52 22.15 11.73
N ASN A 67 -31.06 21.81 10.57
CA ASN A 67 -30.50 20.76 9.71
C ASN A 67 -29.08 21.10 9.25
N VAL A 68 -28.85 22.36 8.87
CA VAL A 68 -27.52 22.83 8.47
C VAL A 68 -26.56 22.90 9.66
N SER A 69 -27.02 23.21 10.88
CA SER A 69 -26.20 23.19 12.10
C SER A 69 -25.68 21.78 12.44
N VAL A 70 -26.48 20.74 12.20
CA VAL A 70 -26.02 19.34 12.31
C VAL A 70 -24.91 19.05 11.31
N VAL A 71 -25.09 19.45 10.04
CA VAL A 71 -24.07 19.29 9.00
C VAL A 71 -22.79 20.07 9.36
N ASN A 72 -22.93 21.29 9.87
CA ASN A 72 -21.83 22.13 10.34
C ASN A 72 -21.00 21.43 11.43
N THR A 73 -21.67 20.85 12.44
CA THR A 73 -21.03 20.09 13.52
C THR A 73 -20.25 18.90 12.98
N LEU A 74 -20.82 18.18 12.02
CA LEU A 74 -20.19 17.02 11.38
C LEU A 74 -18.98 17.39 10.50
N LEU A 75 -19.00 18.56 9.86
CA LEU A 75 -17.87 19.10 9.10
C LEU A 75 -16.72 19.46 10.06
N LYS A 76 -17.03 20.18 11.15
CA LYS A 76 -16.04 20.55 12.18
C LYS A 76 -15.40 19.34 12.85
N ALA A 77 -16.17 18.31 13.16
CA ALA A 77 -15.66 17.05 13.72
C ALA A 77 -14.66 16.33 12.78
N ARG A 78 -14.67 16.66 11.49
CA ARG A 78 -13.74 16.13 10.47
C ARG A 78 -12.57 17.08 10.17
N GLY A 79 -12.40 18.13 10.99
CA GLY A 79 -11.33 19.13 10.85
C GLY A 79 -11.59 20.18 9.76
N ILE A 80 -12.81 20.28 9.24
CA ILE A 80 -13.19 21.30 8.25
C ILE A 80 -13.65 22.55 8.99
N THR A 81 -12.98 23.67 8.74
CA THR A 81 -13.36 24.96 9.33
C THR A 81 -14.51 25.59 8.56
N THR A 82 -15.56 26.01 9.26
CA THR A 82 -16.78 26.51 8.63
C THR A 82 -17.13 27.91 9.12
N TRP A 83 -17.73 28.70 8.23
CA TRP A 83 -18.40 29.95 8.57
C TRP A 83 -19.91 29.69 8.62
N PHE A 84 -20.50 29.82 9.81
CA PHE A 84 -21.90 29.50 10.09
C PHE A 84 -22.51 30.55 11.04
N ASP A 85 -23.80 30.85 10.84
CA ASP A 85 -24.48 32.02 11.42
C ASP A 85 -24.52 32.05 12.95
N GLU A 86 -24.43 30.91 13.65
CA GLU A 86 -24.52 30.85 15.12
C GLU A 86 -23.29 31.42 15.85
N GLU A 87 -22.15 31.58 15.18
CA GLU A 87 -20.87 31.81 15.89
C GLU A 87 -20.25 33.20 15.74
N LYS A 88 -20.71 34.04 14.80
CA LYS A 88 -20.03 35.32 14.46
C LYS A 88 -20.94 36.47 14.00
N MET A 89 -22.20 36.49 14.45
CA MET A 89 -23.21 37.50 14.05
C MET A 89 -23.39 38.61 15.09
N GLU A 90 -22.32 39.29 15.50
CA GLU A 90 -22.42 40.57 16.23
C GLU A 90 -22.05 41.75 15.30
N GLY A 91 -22.91 42.79 15.28
CA GLY A 91 -22.70 44.02 14.49
C GLY A 91 -23.45 44.07 13.15
N ASN A 92 -22.85 44.68 12.12
CA ASN A 92 -23.49 44.84 10.81
C ASN A 92 -23.46 43.52 10.03
N VAL A 93 -24.60 42.82 10.02
CA VAL A 93 -24.83 41.51 9.39
C VAL A 93 -24.27 41.45 7.95
N LYS A 94 -24.52 42.46 7.12
CA LYS A 94 -24.01 42.50 5.74
C LYS A 94 -22.50 42.53 5.65
N LYS A 95 -21.81 43.22 6.58
CA LYS A 95 -20.34 43.23 6.63
C LYS A 95 -19.77 41.87 7.05
N GLN A 96 -20.43 41.18 7.98
CA GLN A 96 -20.03 39.84 8.40
C GLN A 96 -20.24 38.80 7.30
N MET A 97 -21.33 38.90 6.54
CA MET A 97 -21.59 38.04 5.37
C MET A 97 -20.53 38.23 4.29
N ILE A 98 -20.22 39.49 3.93
CA ILE A 98 -19.15 39.82 2.97
C ILE A 98 -17.81 39.23 3.44
N HIS A 99 -17.48 39.43 4.71
CA HIS A 99 -16.24 38.92 5.30
C HIS A 99 -16.18 37.38 5.31
N GLY A 100 -17.27 36.71 5.66
CA GLY A 100 -17.35 35.24 5.66
C GLY A 100 -17.19 34.66 4.26
N ILE A 101 -17.84 35.24 3.26
CA ILE A 101 -17.73 34.79 1.87
C ILE A 101 -16.32 35.06 1.32
N ASP A 102 -15.74 36.22 1.58
CA ASP A 102 -14.39 36.54 1.11
C ASP A 102 -13.34 35.58 1.68
N ASN A 103 -13.45 35.24 2.96
CA ASN A 103 -12.49 34.39 3.68
C ASN A 103 -12.81 32.88 3.64
N ALA A 104 -13.86 32.46 2.93
CA ALA A 104 -14.16 31.05 2.71
C ALA A 104 -13.53 30.52 1.42
N ARG A 105 -12.98 29.30 1.45
CA ARG A 105 -12.37 28.66 0.26
C ARG A 105 -13.43 28.13 -0.72
N ALA A 106 -14.52 27.60 -0.20
CA ALA A 106 -15.68 27.16 -0.96
C ALA A 106 -16.99 27.64 -0.32
N ILE A 107 -18.06 27.62 -1.11
CA ILE A 107 -19.41 27.98 -0.67
C ILE A 107 -20.27 26.73 -0.77
N VAL A 108 -20.84 26.27 0.34
CA VAL A 108 -21.78 25.16 0.36
C VAL A 108 -23.18 25.74 0.36
N VAL A 109 -23.95 25.43 -0.68
CA VAL A 109 -25.27 26.00 -0.94
C VAL A 109 -26.33 24.95 -0.61
N PHE A 110 -27.05 25.14 0.50
CA PHE A 110 -28.14 24.25 0.89
C PHE A 110 -29.42 24.65 0.17
N VAL A 111 -29.85 23.81 -0.77
CA VAL A 111 -30.93 24.09 -1.71
C VAL A 111 -32.25 23.55 -1.15
N THR A 112 -33.19 24.48 -0.96
CA THR A 112 -34.63 24.26 -0.74
C THR A 112 -35.45 25.02 -1.78
N GLN A 113 -36.72 24.67 -1.97
CA GLN A 113 -37.62 25.47 -2.81
C GLN A 113 -37.66 26.92 -2.31
N ARG A 114 -37.73 27.09 -0.98
CA ARG A 114 -37.75 28.42 -0.34
C ARG A 114 -36.45 29.19 -0.56
N TYR A 115 -35.30 28.52 -0.54
CA TYR A 115 -34.01 29.15 -0.86
C TYR A 115 -33.98 29.61 -2.32
N ILE A 116 -34.45 28.78 -3.26
CA ILE A 116 -34.58 29.14 -4.68
C ILE A 116 -35.48 30.38 -4.84
N ASP A 117 -36.65 30.37 -4.19
CA ASP A 117 -37.63 31.47 -4.29
C ASP A 117 -37.11 32.78 -3.67
N LYS A 118 -36.36 32.71 -2.58
CA LYS A 118 -35.73 33.88 -1.95
C LYS A 118 -34.63 34.47 -2.82
N VAL A 119 -33.77 33.62 -3.34
CA VAL A 119 -32.68 34.04 -4.23
C VAL A 119 -33.24 34.62 -5.54
N GLY A 120 -34.30 34.02 -6.09
CA GLY A 120 -34.99 34.49 -7.30
C GLY A 120 -36.09 35.53 -7.08
N GLY A 121 -36.25 36.02 -5.85
CA GLY A 121 -37.32 36.92 -5.47
C GLY A 121 -37.05 38.38 -5.81
N ASN A 122 -38.09 39.23 -5.72
CA ASN A 122 -37.98 40.67 -5.99
C ASN A 122 -37.48 41.50 -4.78
N ASN A 123 -37.19 40.86 -3.64
CA ASN A 123 -36.70 41.54 -2.45
C ASN A 123 -35.17 41.60 -2.46
N ALA A 124 -34.62 42.65 -3.09
CA ALA A 124 -33.18 42.88 -3.21
C ALA A 124 -32.42 42.98 -1.86
N GLU A 125 -33.14 43.08 -0.74
CA GLU A 125 -32.59 43.13 0.60
C GLU A 125 -32.62 41.77 1.33
N ASP A 126 -33.07 40.69 0.68
CA ASP A 126 -33.05 39.34 1.25
C ASP A 126 -31.60 38.84 1.38
N ASN A 127 -31.25 38.36 2.58
CA ASN A 127 -29.89 37.91 2.87
C ASN A 127 -29.47 36.73 1.99
N CYS A 128 -30.35 35.76 1.72
CA CYS A 128 -30.02 34.62 0.87
C CYS A 128 -29.73 35.08 -0.57
N GLN A 129 -30.50 36.05 -1.09
CA GLN A 129 -30.27 36.63 -2.40
C GLN A 129 -28.94 37.40 -2.46
N LEU A 130 -28.62 38.18 -1.43
CA LEU A 130 -27.38 38.93 -1.34
C LEU A 130 -26.15 38.00 -1.21
N GLU A 131 -26.22 36.97 -0.37
CA GLU A 131 -25.14 35.96 -0.19
C GLU A 131 -24.88 35.20 -1.48
N PHE A 132 -25.93 34.64 -2.08
CA PHE A 132 -25.81 33.82 -3.26
C PHE A 132 -25.22 34.62 -4.42
N ASN A 133 -25.71 35.83 -4.66
CA ASN A 133 -25.23 36.68 -5.75
C ASN A 133 -23.81 37.20 -5.49
N TYR A 134 -23.47 37.53 -4.25
CA TYR A 134 -22.11 37.93 -3.90
C TYR A 134 -21.13 36.76 -4.04
N ALA A 135 -21.50 35.57 -3.54
CA ALA A 135 -20.73 34.33 -3.69
C ALA A 135 -20.53 33.94 -5.15
N ALA A 136 -21.59 33.97 -5.97
CA ALA A 136 -21.52 33.65 -7.39
C ALA A 136 -20.56 34.60 -8.15
N ARG A 137 -20.56 35.90 -7.82
CA ARG A 137 -19.62 36.87 -8.40
C ARG A 137 -18.19 36.68 -7.90
N ARG A 138 -18.02 36.38 -6.61
CA ARG A 138 -16.71 36.40 -5.95
C ARG A 138 -15.94 35.09 -6.07
N LYS A 139 -16.65 33.96 -6.04
CA LYS A 139 -16.12 32.60 -6.02
C LYS A 139 -16.43 31.81 -7.29
N THR A 140 -17.40 32.26 -8.09
CA THR A 140 -17.91 31.56 -9.29
C THR A 140 -18.58 30.23 -8.98
N ALA A 141 -19.35 29.70 -9.92
CA ALA A 141 -20.00 28.39 -9.77
C ALA A 141 -19.01 27.24 -9.50
N SER A 142 -17.75 27.36 -9.96
CA SER A 142 -16.71 26.33 -9.76
C SER A 142 -16.30 26.10 -8.30
N LYS A 143 -16.59 27.05 -7.41
CA LYS A 143 -16.31 26.95 -5.95
C LYS A 143 -17.59 26.94 -5.12
N MET A 144 -18.74 26.72 -5.75
CA MET A 144 -20.04 26.60 -5.11
C MET A 144 -20.51 25.15 -5.21
N ILE A 145 -20.82 24.54 -4.06
CA ILE A 145 -21.20 23.13 -3.94
C ILE A 145 -22.69 23.07 -3.59
N PRO A 146 -23.57 22.67 -4.54
CA PRO A 146 -24.98 22.53 -4.25
C PRO A 146 -25.27 21.26 -3.43
N VAL A 147 -26.04 21.42 -2.35
CA VAL A 147 -26.52 20.36 -1.46
C VAL A 147 -28.04 20.43 -1.38
N LEU A 148 -28.74 19.49 -1.99
CA LEU A 148 -30.20 19.40 -1.95
C LEU A 148 -30.63 18.81 -0.61
N ILE A 149 -31.37 19.59 0.18
CA ILE A 149 -31.98 19.11 1.44
C ILE A 149 -33.52 19.12 1.38
N ASP A 150 -34.09 19.64 0.30
CA ASP A 150 -35.54 19.65 0.08
C ASP A 150 -36.07 18.26 -0.27
N PRO A 151 -37.03 17.70 0.49
CA PRO A 151 -37.61 16.39 0.23
C PRO A 151 -38.40 16.31 -1.09
N SER A 152 -38.72 17.45 -1.71
CA SER A 152 -39.48 17.51 -2.95
C SER A 152 -38.78 16.75 -4.09
N PRO A 153 -39.43 15.70 -4.65
CA PRO A 153 -38.89 14.98 -5.80
C PRO A 153 -38.70 15.88 -7.03
N ALA A 154 -39.41 17.00 -7.12
CA ALA A 154 -39.29 17.94 -8.22
C ALA A 154 -37.91 18.62 -8.25
N LEU A 155 -37.32 18.89 -7.09
CA LEU A 155 -36.02 19.56 -6.98
C LEU A 155 -34.83 18.63 -7.18
N LYS A 156 -35.04 17.32 -7.26
CA LYS A 156 -33.99 16.36 -7.68
C LYS A 156 -33.58 16.52 -9.14
N LYS A 157 -34.41 17.19 -9.94
CA LYS A 157 -34.10 17.56 -11.33
C LYS A 157 -33.64 19.01 -11.34
N THR A 158 -32.34 19.25 -11.55
CA THR A 158 -31.76 20.60 -11.56
C THR A 158 -32.36 21.52 -12.62
N ALA A 159 -32.95 20.95 -13.70
CA ALA A 159 -33.72 21.70 -14.69
C ALA A 159 -34.94 22.44 -14.11
N ASN A 160 -35.40 22.04 -12.92
CA ASN A 160 -36.48 22.72 -12.21
C ASN A 160 -35.99 23.80 -11.25
N TRP A 161 -34.68 23.99 -11.11
CA TRP A 161 -34.13 25.10 -10.34
C TRP A 161 -34.26 26.36 -11.20
N THR A 162 -35.02 27.33 -10.72
CA THR A 162 -35.33 28.57 -11.43
C THR A 162 -34.50 29.73 -10.89
N GLY A 163 -34.58 30.88 -11.55
CA GLY A 163 -33.87 32.09 -11.14
C GLY A 163 -32.34 31.92 -11.15
N GLU A 164 -31.67 32.70 -10.31
CA GLU A 164 -30.21 32.77 -10.23
C GLU A 164 -29.60 31.45 -9.74
N VAL A 165 -30.30 30.68 -8.89
CA VAL A 165 -29.84 29.34 -8.48
C VAL A 165 -29.75 28.40 -9.67
N GLY A 166 -30.81 28.34 -10.49
CA GLY A 166 -30.81 27.56 -11.73
C GLY A 166 -29.77 28.05 -12.74
N PHE A 167 -29.66 29.38 -12.89
CA PHE A 167 -28.72 29.98 -13.84
C PHE A 167 -27.25 29.68 -13.50
N VAL A 168 -26.88 29.72 -12.21
CA VAL A 168 -25.50 29.53 -11.76
C VAL A 168 -25.16 28.05 -11.53
N LEU A 169 -26.08 27.26 -10.97
CA LEU A 169 -25.79 25.89 -10.50
C LEU A 169 -26.56 24.79 -11.23
N GLY A 170 -27.49 25.11 -12.14
CA GLY A 170 -28.34 24.11 -12.81
C GLY A 170 -27.59 23.07 -13.66
N GLY A 171 -26.37 23.40 -14.10
CA GLY A 171 -25.46 22.50 -14.83
C GLY A 171 -24.42 21.77 -13.97
N HIS A 172 -24.42 21.98 -12.65
CA HIS A 172 -23.45 21.38 -11.73
C HIS A 172 -24.00 20.11 -11.07
N LEU A 173 -23.10 19.17 -10.73
CA LEU A 173 -23.45 18.03 -9.87
C LEU A 173 -23.78 18.53 -8.46
N TYR A 174 -24.80 17.94 -7.83
CA TYR A 174 -25.23 18.26 -6.48
C TYR A 174 -25.20 17.04 -5.56
N LEU A 175 -25.11 17.28 -4.25
CA LEU A 175 -25.23 16.25 -3.21
C LEU A 175 -26.69 16.16 -2.74
N ASP A 176 -27.29 14.96 -2.73
CA ASP A 176 -28.68 14.75 -2.27
C ASP A 176 -28.70 14.29 -0.81
N LEU A 177 -29.23 15.14 0.08
CA LEU A 177 -29.47 14.88 1.51
C LEU A 177 -30.96 14.97 1.87
N SER A 178 -31.85 15.04 0.88
CA SER A 178 -33.27 15.36 1.10
C SER A 178 -34.07 14.26 1.80
N SER A 179 -33.63 13.01 1.71
CA SER A 179 -34.24 11.90 2.47
C SER A 179 -33.89 11.93 3.95
N ALA A 180 -32.78 12.55 4.34
CA ALA A 180 -32.40 12.70 5.75
C ALA A 180 -33.20 13.81 6.45
N ALA A 181 -33.61 14.84 5.71
CA ALA A 181 -34.39 15.96 6.25
C ALA A 181 -35.79 15.55 6.72
N VAL A 182 -36.47 14.60 6.04
CA VAL A 182 -37.81 14.10 6.44
C VAL A 182 -37.81 13.43 7.81
N PHE A 183 -36.72 12.74 8.17
CA PHE A 183 -36.57 12.12 9.48
C PHE A 183 -36.33 13.16 10.58
N VAL A 184 -35.62 14.25 10.27
CA VAL A 184 -35.32 15.31 11.23
C VAL A 184 -36.50 16.28 11.39
N GLU A 185 -37.22 16.58 10.32
CA GLU A 185 -38.33 17.55 10.31
C GLU A 185 -39.59 17.02 11.01
N ASN A 186 -39.83 15.71 10.97
CA ASN A 186 -40.92 15.07 11.72
C ASN A 186 -40.49 14.58 13.11
N GLU A 187 -39.30 14.98 13.57
CA GLU A 187 -38.67 14.50 14.82
C GLU A 187 -38.68 12.96 14.93
N ILE A 188 -38.62 12.26 13.79
CA ILE A 188 -38.61 10.80 13.71
C ILE A 188 -37.20 10.34 14.08
N THR A 189 -36.92 10.38 15.38
CA THR A 189 -35.74 9.80 15.99
C THR A 189 -35.91 8.28 16.12
N GLY A 190 -34.82 7.57 16.38
CA GLY A 190 -34.91 6.14 16.71
C GLY A 190 -35.85 5.85 17.89
N GLU A 191 -35.98 6.78 18.83
CA GLU A 191 -36.90 6.71 19.97
C GLU A 191 -38.37 6.86 19.59
N VAL A 192 -38.72 7.80 18.71
CA VAL A 192 -40.09 7.97 18.20
C VAL A 192 -40.53 6.75 17.38
N LEU A 193 -39.63 6.22 16.55
CA LEU A 193 -39.86 4.96 15.82
C LEU A 193 -40.03 3.74 16.75
N CYS A 194 -39.41 3.76 17.93
CA CYS A 194 -39.62 2.72 18.95
C CYS A 194 -40.93 2.87 19.73
N GLY A 195 -41.53 4.07 19.72
CA GLY A 195 -42.75 4.43 20.45
C GLY A 195 -44.06 4.23 19.68
N VAL A 196 -44.02 4.09 18.35
CA VAL A 196 -45.20 3.87 17.51
C VAL A 196 -45.84 2.52 17.82
N GLU A 197 -47.17 2.43 17.88
CA GLU A 197 -47.88 1.21 18.32
C GLU A 197 -48.41 0.38 17.15
N SER A 198 -48.58 0.99 15.97
CA SER A 198 -48.98 0.30 14.75
C SER A 198 -48.29 0.85 13.51
N ALA A 199 -48.20 0.02 12.47
CA ALA A 199 -47.67 0.45 11.17
C ALA A 199 -48.56 1.48 10.45
N ASP A 200 -49.82 1.67 10.88
CA ASP A 200 -50.72 2.68 10.31
C ASP A 200 -50.45 4.08 10.89
N GLU A 201 -49.94 4.20 12.12
CA GLU A 201 -49.45 5.47 12.69
C GLU A 201 -48.19 5.98 11.98
N VAL A 202 -47.32 5.08 11.51
CA VAL A 202 -46.13 5.45 10.71
C VAL A 202 -46.54 6.05 9.35
N LYS A 203 -47.70 5.64 8.82
CA LYS A 203 -48.30 6.23 7.62
C LYS A 203 -48.86 7.62 7.88
N GLU A 204 -49.44 7.87 9.05
CA GLU A 204 -49.90 9.22 9.46
C GLU A 204 -48.73 10.18 9.74
N LEU A 205 -47.55 9.66 10.07
CA LEU A 205 -46.27 10.39 10.14
C LEU A 205 -45.63 10.66 8.77
N GLY A 206 -46.35 10.41 7.66
CA GLY A 206 -45.92 10.72 6.30
C GLY A 206 -44.91 9.74 5.69
N VAL A 207 -44.59 8.63 6.37
CA VAL A 207 -43.58 7.65 5.92
C VAL A 207 -44.27 6.39 5.38
N THR A 208 -44.00 6.04 4.13
CA THR A 208 -44.56 4.81 3.53
C THR A 208 -43.63 3.62 3.80
N LEU A 209 -43.99 2.75 4.75
CA LEU A 209 -43.19 1.57 5.09
C LEU A 209 -43.27 0.46 4.02
N ALA A 210 -42.13 -0.19 3.76
CA ALA A 210 -42.06 -1.37 2.92
C ALA A 210 -42.79 -2.58 3.58
N PRO A 211 -43.38 -3.50 2.80
CA PRO A 211 -44.21 -4.60 3.34
C PRO A 211 -43.53 -5.47 4.40
N LYS A 212 -42.21 -5.70 4.27
CA LYS A 212 -41.43 -6.48 5.24
C LYS A 212 -41.21 -5.76 6.57
N ALA A 213 -41.07 -4.43 6.55
CA ALA A 213 -40.91 -3.61 7.74
C ALA A 213 -42.22 -3.53 8.53
N ARG A 214 -43.36 -3.45 7.82
CA ARG A 214 -44.70 -3.53 8.40
C ARG A 214 -44.92 -4.85 9.16
N LEU A 215 -44.52 -5.97 8.54
CA LEU A 215 -44.66 -7.31 9.12
C LEU A 215 -43.80 -7.52 10.39
N LEU A 216 -42.62 -6.89 10.45
CA LEU A 216 -41.76 -6.89 11.63
C LEU A 216 -42.35 -6.03 12.76
N PHE A 217 -42.97 -4.91 12.41
CA PHE A 217 -43.60 -4.01 13.38
C PHE A 217 -44.83 -4.65 14.03
N ASP A 218 -45.69 -5.29 13.23
CA ASP A 218 -46.87 -6.00 13.72
C ASP A 218 -46.48 -7.13 14.70
N LYS A 219 -45.37 -7.83 14.42
CA LYS A 219 -44.76 -8.85 15.31
C LYS A 219 -44.24 -8.27 16.63
N LEU A 220 -43.66 -7.07 16.60
CA LEU A 220 -43.15 -6.40 17.80
C LEU A 220 -44.30 -5.87 18.68
N SER A 221 -45.37 -5.34 18.08
CA SER A 221 -46.58 -4.94 18.81
C SER A 221 -47.32 -6.15 19.39
N GLU A 222 -47.38 -7.27 18.66
CA GLU A 222 -47.84 -8.56 19.19
C GLU A 222 -47.03 -8.96 20.43
N PHE A 223 -45.70 -8.87 20.38
CA PHE A 223 -44.83 -9.16 21.54
C PHE A 223 -44.96 -8.18 22.70
N LYS A 224 -45.25 -6.89 22.45
CA LYS A 224 -45.53 -5.92 23.52
C LYS A 224 -46.87 -6.23 24.22
N ALA A 225 -47.88 -6.69 23.49
CA ALA A 225 -49.21 -6.97 24.03
C ALA A 225 -49.33 -8.36 24.69
N SER A 226 -48.74 -9.40 24.08
CA SER A 226 -48.80 -10.78 24.58
C SER A 226 -47.58 -11.19 25.40
N GLY A 227 -46.61 -10.29 25.57
CA GLY A 227 -45.27 -10.62 26.04
C GLY A 227 -44.45 -11.30 24.94
N VAL A 228 -43.14 -11.05 24.95
CA VAL A 228 -42.20 -11.76 24.07
C VAL A 228 -42.23 -13.25 24.47
N PRO A 229 -42.48 -14.18 23.53
CA PRO A 229 -42.50 -15.61 23.82
C PRO A 229 -41.26 -16.05 24.60
N SER A 230 -41.46 -16.67 25.76
CA SER A 230 -40.43 -16.94 26.79
C SER A 230 -39.22 -17.78 26.33
N HIS A 231 -39.31 -18.42 25.16
CA HIS A 231 -38.19 -19.11 24.53
C HIS A 231 -37.16 -18.15 23.91
N LEU A 232 -37.50 -16.88 23.72
CA LEU A 232 -36.62 -15.84 23.17
C LEU A 232 -35.88 -15.02 24.25
N LEU A 233 -36.22 -15.16 25.53
CA LEU A 233 -35.76 -14.29 26.62
C LEU A 233 -34.83 -14.93 27.66
N LYS A 234 -34.25 -16.11 27.43
CA LYS A 234 -33.34 -16.71 28.43
C LYS A 234 -31.88 -16.24 28.27
N ALA A 235 -31.48 -15.32 29.15
CA ALA A 235 -30.11 -15.21 29.68
C ALA A 235 -30.15 -14.84 31.17
N THR A 236 -29.24 -15.43 31.94
CA THR A 236 -29.22 -15.57 33.41
C THR A 236 -28.69 -14.32 34.13
N GLU A 237 -29.35 -13.85 35.20
CA GLU A 237 -28.88 -12.78 36.12
C GLU A 237 -27.99 -13.30 37.26
N PRO A 238 -27.17 -12.44 37.88
CA PRO A 238 -27.07 -12.47 39.35
C PRO A 238 -27.05 -11.08 40.05
N SER A 239 -27.51 -11.08 41.32
CA SER A 239 -27.69 -9.93 42.25
C SER A 239 -26.43 -9.58 43.11
N PRO A 240 -26.37 -8.39 43.77
CA PRO A 240 -25.16 -7.74 44.33
C PRO A 240 -25.09 -7.74 45.89
N PRO A 241 -24.16 -7.03 46.60
CA PRO A 241 -22.78 -6.60 46.30
C PRO A 241 -21.76 -7.06 47.38
N ALA A 242 -20.46 -7.13 47.04
CA ALA A 242 -19.38 -7.06 48.02
C ALA A 242 -18.23 -6.21 47.45
N LEU A 243 -17.81 -5.18 48.20
CA LEU A 243 -16.64 -4.36 47.93
C LEU A 243 -15.39 -5.24 47.85
N VAL A 244 -14.99 -5.61 46.64
CA VAL A 244 -13.67 -6.16 46.35
C VAL A 244 -13.22 -5.52 45.04
N SER A 245 -12.12 -4.78 45.08
CA SER A 245 -11.50 -4.14 43.92
C SER A 245 -11.18 -5.18 42.85
N THR A 246 -11.93 -5.19 41.74
CA THR A 246 -11.58 -5.95 40.54
C THR A 246 -10.45 -5.22 39.80
N PRO A 247 -9.41 -5.95 39.35
CA PRO A 247 -8.37 -5.36 38.52
C PRO A 247 -8.96 -4.90 37.17
N PRO A 248 -8.40 -3.85 36.55
CA PRO A 248 -8.95 -3.27 35.32
C PRO A 248 -8.95 -4.29 34.17
N HIS A 249 -10.08 -4.40 33.46
CA HIS A 249 -10.15 -5.13 32.20
C HIS A 249 -9.29 -4.41 31.15
N LYS A 250 -8.40 -5.15 30.49
CA LYS A 250 -7.54 -4.63 29.43
C LYS A 250 -8.34 -4.41 28.14
N SER A 251 -8.09 -3.30 27.48
CA SER A 251 -8.59 -2.99 26.14
C SER A 251 -7.92 -3.87 25.06
N PHE A 252 -8.52 -3.91 23.87
CA PHE A 252 -7.94 -4.61 22.71
C PHE A 252 -6.52 -4.15 22.41
N GLU A 253 -6.27 -2.84 22.40
CA GLU A 253 -4.94 -2.28 22.11
C GLU A 253 -3.91 -2.65 23.18
N GLU A 254 -4.31 -2.71 24.47
CA GLU A 254 -3.43 -3.18 25.55
C GLU A 254 -3.11 -4.68 25.42
N LEU A 255 -4.08 -5.51 25.03
CA LEU A 255 -3.87 -6.94 24.80
C LEU A 255 -3.03 -7.20 23.55
N LYS A 256 -3.29 -6.49 22.45
CA LYS A 256 -2.49 -6.51 21.22
C LYS A 256 -1.05 -6.08 21.51
N ALA A 257 -0.86 -4.97 22.22
CA ALA A 257 0.48 -4.51 22.59
C ALA A 257 1.21 -5.49 23.52
N ALA A 258 0.48 -6.23 24.36
CA ALA A 258 1.08 -7.25 25.23
C ALA A 258 1.56 -8.50 24.49
N ILE A 259 1.02 -8.80 23.30
CA ILE A 259 1.43 -9.94 22.47
C ILE A 259 2.30 -9.56 21.27
N LEU A 260 2.39 -8.28 20.93
CA LEU A 260 3.23 -7.76 19.85
C LEU A 260 4.67 -7.55 20.36
N PRO A 261 5.67 -8.27 19.84
CA PRO A 261 7.06 -8.03 20.22
C PRO A 261 7.53 -6.63 19.81
N SER A 262 8.26 -5.96 20.71
CA SER A 262 8.68 -4.57 20.54
C SER A 262 9.65 -4.31 19.37
N ASN A 263 10.34 -5.35 18.90
CA ASN A 263 11.30 -5.29 17.79
C ASN A 263 10.66 -5.58 16.42
N TRP A 264 9.37 -5.88 16.37
CA TRP A 264 8.67 -6.13 15.12
C TRP A 264 8.26 -4.82 14.44
N VAL A 265 8.18 -4.87 13.12
CA VAL A 265 7.80 -3.73 12.28
C VAL A 265 6.46 -3.97 11.63
N GLN A 266 5.72 -2.89 11.39
CA GLN A 266 4.45 -2.95 10.66
C GLN A 266 4.73 -3.08 9.15
N LEU A 267 4.13 -4.08 8.51
CA LEU A 267 4.23 -4.36 7.07
C LEU A 267 2.99 -3.90 6.30
N TYR A 268 1.81 -4.06 6.89
CA TYR A 268 0.54 -3.58 6.33
C TYR A 268 -0.13 -2.55 7.22
N LYS A 269 -0.79 -1.58 6.58
CA LYS A 269 -1.75 -0.70 7.22
C LYS A 269 -2.82 -0.25 6.24
N TYR A 270 -3.91 -1.02 6.14
CA TYR A 270 -5.05 -0.75 5.27
C TYR A 270 -6.25 -0.23 6.07
N PRO A 271 -6.50 1.09 6.10
CA PRO A 271 -7.69 1.68 6.73
C PRO A 271 -8.90 1.56 5.80
N LEU A 272 -9.48 0.37 5.67
CA LEU A 272 -10.56 0.11 4.70
C LEU A 272 -11.83 0.96 4.90
N GLU A 273 -11.96 1.67 6.01
CA GLU A 273 -12.98 2.71 6.24
C GLU A 273 -12.72 4.04 5.50
N SER A 274 -11.49 4.27 5.05
CA SER A 274 -11.09 5.49 4.34
C SER A 274 -10.93 5.21 2.85
N ASN A 275 -10.05 4.27 2.53
CA ASN A 275 -9.80 3.80 1.16
C ASN A 275 -9.07 2.45 1.22
N GLY A 276 -8.94 1.78 0.08
CA GLY A 276 -8.16 0.55 -0.04
C GLY A 276 -6.65 0.74 -0.08
N ALA A 277 -6.09 1.93 0.17
CA ALA A 277 -4.66 2.16 0.04
C ALA A 277 -3.90 1.64 1.28
N ASN A 278 -2.75 1.02 1.05
CA ASN A 278 -1.80 0.79 2.14
C ASN A 278 -1.16 2.12 2.52
N ILE A 279 -1.17 2.50 3.80
CA ILE A 279 -0.50 3.74 4.23
C ILE A 279 1.04 3.59 4.18
N LEU A 280 1.55 2.36 4.21
CA LEU A 280 2.99 2.08 4.27
C LEU A 280 3.65 1.87 2.91
N SER A 281 2.89 1.88 1.81
CA SER A 281 3.41 1.67 0.46
C SER A 281 2.53 2.32 -0.61
N ALA A 282 2.93 2.22 -1.88
CA ALA A 282 2.12 2.68 -3.01
C ALA A 282 0.96 1.70 -3.36
N HIS A 283 0.86 0.55 -2.70
CA HIS A 283 -0.14 -0.46 -3.04
C HIS A 283 -1.55 0.00 -2.72
N LYS A 284 -2.49 -0.27 -3.62
CA LYS A 284 -3.92 -0.04 -3.42
C LYS A 284 -4.74 -1.29 -3.72
N LEU A 285 -5.47 -1.76 -2.70
CA LEU A 285 -6.41 -2.86 -2.82
C LEU A 285 -7.51 -2.51 -3.82
N THR A 286 -7.81 -3.48 -4.70
CA THR A 286 -8.89 -3.44 -5.68
C THR A 286 -9.91 -4.54 -5.38
N TRP A 287 -11.14 -4.37 -5.85
CA TRP A 287 -12.25 -5.29 -5.57
C TRP A 287 -13.29 -5.28 -6.69
N PRO A 288 -14.10 -6.35 -6.83
CA PRO A 288 -15.13 -6.43 -7.85
C PRO A 288 -16.34 -5.56 -7.51
N THR A 289 -16.71 -4.64 -8.41
CA THR A 289 -17.95 -3.83 -8.30
C THR A 289 -19.03 -4.32 -9.26
N PRO A 290 -20.31 -4.45 -8.85
CA PRO A 290 -20.91 -3.87 -7.64
C PRO A 290 -21.00 -4.82 -6.43
N ALA A 291 -20.52 -6.06 -6.54
CA ALA A 291 -20.61 -7.05 -5.46
C ALA A 291 -19.87 -6.62 -4.18
N CYS A 292 -18.93 -5.69 -4.31
CA CYS A 292 -18.14 -5.17 -3.20
C CYS A 292 -18.03 -3.65 -3.28
N SER A 293 -17.93 -3.00 -2.12
CA SER A 293 -17.82 -1.55 -2.02
C SER A 293 -17.06 -1.15 -0.76
N VAL A 294 -16.55 0.08 -0.71
CA VAL A 294 -15.95 0.65 0.50
C VAL A 294 -16.78 1.83 0.97
N SER A 295 -17.02 1.92 2.28
CA SER A 295 -17.67 3.07 2.92
C SER A 295 -17.13 3.32 4.32
N VAL A 296 -17.29 4.55 4.81
CA VAL A 296 -16.84 4.94 6.16
C VAL A 296 -17.47 4.11 7.27
N LEU A 297 -18.78 3.83 7.14
CA LEU A 297 -19.52 3.03 8.12
C LEU A 297 -19.45 1.52 7.86
N GLY A 298 -19.15 1.10 6.64
CA GLY A 298 -19.09 -0.32 6.28
C GLY A 298 -17.69 -0.91 6.28
N GLY A 299 -16.62 -0.09 6.21
CA GLY A 299 -15.33 -0.56 5.72
C GLY A 299 -15.47 -1.09 4.29
N LEU A 300 -14.68 -2.12 3.95
CA LEU A 300 -14.90 -2.95 2.78
C LEU A 300 -16.09 -3.88 3.04
N VAL A 301 -17.13 -3.76 2.23
CA VAL A 301 -18.34 -4.58 2.27
C VAL A 301 -18.29 -5.60 1.14
N THR A 302 -18.56 -6.85 1.45
CA THR A 302 -18.55 -7.96 0.50
C THR A 302 -19.86 -8.74 0.57
N THR A 303 -20.46 -9.08 -0.57
CA THR A 303 -21.71 -9.87 -0.61
C THR A 303 -21.47 -11.37 -0.45
N GLY A 304 -20.24 -11.83 -0.73
CA GLY A 304 -19.90 -13.24 -0.86
C GLY A 304 -20.43 -13.88 -2.15
N ASP A 305 -20.86 -13.07 -3.11
CA ASP A 305 -21.34 -13.49 -4.43
C ASP A 305 -20.57 -12.73 -5.52
N TYR A 306 -19.32 -13.11 -5.68
CA TYR A 306 -18.39 -12.46 -6.62
C TYR A 306 -17.44 -13.44 -7.33
N ALA A 307 -17.67 -14.76 -7.22
CA ALA A 307 -16.81 -15.78 -7.82
C ALA A 307 -16.62 -15.56 -9.34
N ASP A 308 -17.72 -15.32 -10.05
CA ASP A 308 -17.70 -15.13 -11.50
C ASP A 308 -16.92 -13.88 -11.92
N MET A 309 -16.94 -12.83 -11.09
CA MET A 309 -16.24 -11.58 -11.36
C MET A 309 -14.71 -11.70 -11.20
N MET A 310 -14.25 -12.73 -10.49
CA MET A 310 -12.83 -12.95 -10.19
C MET A 310 -12.09 -13.75 -11.26
N LYS A 311 -12.79 -14.37 -12.22
CA LYS A 311 -12.22 -15.29 -13.22
C LYS A 311 -11.08 -14.66 -14.03
N ASP A 312 -11.25 -13.40 -14.45
CA ASP A 312 -10.26 -12.67 -15.26
C ASP A 312 -9.55 -11.54 -14.47
N ASN A 313 -9.93 -11.31 -13.22
CA ASN A 313 -9.43 -10.20 -12.40
C ASN A 313 -8.58 -10.71 -11.25
N TRP A 314 -7.39 -11.21 -11.58
CA TRP A 314 -6.58 -11.95 -10.63
C TRP A 314 -6.00 -11.11 -9.48
N GLU A 315 -5.84 -9.80 -9.70
CA GLU A 315 -5.30 -8.86 -8.72
C GLU A 315 -6.33 -8.37 -7.70
N PHE A 316 -7.63 -8.58 -7.97
CA PHE A 316 -8.66 -8.21 -7.00
C PHE A 316 -8.43 -8.94 -5.69
N TYR A 317 -8.60 -8.21 -4.59
CA TYR A 317 -8.41 -8.70 -3.24
C TYR A 317 -7.02 -9.23 -2.90
N ARG A 318 -6.02 -8.94 -3.72
CA ARG A 318 -4.61 -9.10 -3.37
C ARG A 318 -4.15 -7.92 -2.52
N LEU A 319 -3.61 -8.19 -1.34
CA LEU A 319 -2.83 -7.22 -0.56
C LEU A 319 -1.39 -7.16 -1.10
N GLU A 320 -0.62 -6.18 -0.66
CA GLU A 320 0.75 -5.98 -1.16
C GLU A 320 1.61 -7.23 -1.02
N ALA A 321 2.36 -7.57 -2.06
CA ALA A 321 3.33 -8.67 -1.97
C ALA A 321 4.46 -8.28 -1.02
N LEU A 322 4.75 -9.14 -0.04
CA LEU A 322 5.73 -8.85 1.01
C LEU A 322 7.08 -9.49 0.79
N ALA A 323 7.22 -10.48 -0.10
CA ALA A 323 8.48 -11.20 -0.30
C ALA A 323 9.08 -11.64 1.05
N SER A 324 10.38 -11.48 1.29
CA SER A 324 10.97 -11.78 2.60
C SER A 324 10.62 -10.80 3.71
N ARG A 325 9.92 -9.70 3.47
CA ARG A 325 9.55 -8.76 4.56
C ARG A 325 8.69 -9.45 5.60
N LEU A 326 7.88 -10.44 5.21
CA LEU A 326 7.13 -11.29 6.13
C LEU A 326 7.94 -12.53 6.53
N ASP A 327 8.08 -12.76 7.83
CA ASP A 327 8.42 -14.07 8.37
C ASP A 327 7.15 -14.88 8.61
N LYS A 328 6.99 -16.00 7.89
CA LYS A 328 5.84 -16.90 8.07
C LYS A 328 5.79 -17.48 9.49
N HIS A 329 6.94 -17.62 10.15
CA HIS A 329 7.04 -18.25 11.47
C HIS A 329 6.70 -17.28 12.61
N GLU A 330 6.80 -15.98 12.35
CA GLU A 330 6.74 -14.92 13.36
C GLU A 330 6.00 -13.70 12.80
N PHE A 331 4.68 -13.67 12.94
CA PHE A 331 3.87 -12.53 12.52
C PHE A 331 2.62 -12.31 13.38
N LEU A 332 2.13 -11.09 13.39
CA LEU A 332 0.89 -10.68 14.04
C LEU A 332 -0.01 -10.05 12.99
N LEU A 333 -1.11 -10.73 12.68
CA LEU A 333 -2.17 -10.21 11.82
C LEU A 333 -3.26 -9.62 12.70
N THR A 334 -3.66 -8.37 12.45
CA THR A 334 -4.80 -7.76 13.13
C THR A 334 -5.79 -7.21 12.12
N PHE A 335 -7.08 -7.44 12.37
CA PHE A 335 -8.14 -6.93 11.53
C PHE A 335 -9.42 -6.70 12.30
N LYS A 336 -10.28 -5.82 11.78
CA LYS A 336 -11.61 -5.58 12.32
C LYS A 336 -12.66 -6.14 11.38
N ILE A 337 -13.54 -7.00 11.87
CA ILE A 337 -14.48 -7.76 11.04
C ILE A 337 -15.90 -7.67 11.60
N LYS A 338 -16.88 -7.71 10.71
CA LYS A 338 -18.28 -7.97 11.06
C LYS A 338 -18.86 -8.94 10.04
N VAL A 339 -19.30 -10.10 10.51
CA VAL A 339 -19.63 -11.25 9.67
C VAL A 339 -21.13 -11.36 9.46
N ALA A 340 -21.56 -11.57 8.21
CA ALA A 340 -22.98 -11.76 7.89
C ALA A 340 -23.40 -13.24 7.93
N ARG A 341 -22.47 -14.17 7.62
CA ARG A 341 -22.70 -15.62 7.66
C ARG A 341 -21.38 -16.39 7.84
N GLY A 342 -21.49 -17.62 8.35
CA GLY A 342 -20.39 -18.58 8.42
C GLY A 342 -20.01 -19.17 7.07
N ASP A 343 -19.17 -20.21 7.11
CA ASP A 343 -18.60 -20.91 5.94
C ASP A 343 -17.85 -19.97 4.99
N SER A 344 -16.90 -19.22 5.55
CA SER A 344 -16.15 -18.21 4.80
C SER A 344 -14.68 -18.07 5.23
N THR A 345 -13.87 -17.51 4.34
CA THR A 345 -12.46 -17.18 4.57
C THR A 345 -12.27 -15.68 4.32
N PRO A 346 -12.36 -14.83 5.37
CA PRO A 346 -12.12 -13.39 5.22
C PRO A 346 -10.71 -13.03 4.78
N LEU A 347 -9.70 -13.77 5.23
CA LEU A 347 -8.28 -13.48 5.04
C LEU A 347 -7.47 -14.78 4.95
N CYS A 348 -6.58 -14.88 3.96
CA CYS A 348 -5.63 -15.98 3.85
C CYS A 348 -4.31 -15.52 3.19
N ALA A 349 -3.26 -16.32 3.29
CA ALA A 349 -1.93 -16.01 2.78
C ALA A 349 -1.44 -17.06 1.77
N GLY A 350 -0.96 -16.59 0.62
CA GLY A 350 -0.52 -17.38 -0.52
C GLY A 350 -1.64 -17.79 -1.47
N TYR A 351 -1.28 -18.15 -2.71
CA TYR A 351 -2.21 -18.64 -3.73
C TYR A 351 -2.92 -19.93 -3.31
N ASN A 352 -2.14 -20.90 -2.80
CA ASN A 352 -2.64 -22.07 -2.07
C ASN A 352 -2.42 -21.78 -0.59
N PRO A 353 -3.47 -21.48 0.20
CA PRO A 353 -3.29 -20.92 1.52
C PRO A 353 -2.39 -21.74 2.44
N TRP A 354 -1.23 -21.20 2.80
CA TRP A 354 -0.39 -21.77 3.86
C TRP A 354 -0.85 -21.33 5.25
N PHE A 355 -1.59 -20.21 5.31
CA PHE A 355 -2.31 -19.70 6.48
C PHE A 355 -3.66 -19.14 6.05
N ALA A 356 -4.72 -19.38 6.81
CA ALA A 356 -6.03 -18.77 6.60
C ALA A 356 -6.78 -18.60 7.92
N VAL A 357 -7.57 -17.53 7.99
CA VAL A 357 -8.59 -17.34 9.02
C VAL A 357 -9.91 -17.79 8.43
N ASP A 358 -10.43 -18.92 8.90
CA ASP A 358 -11.69 -19.51 8.46
C ASP A 358 -12.78 -19.31 9.52
N ILE A 359 -14.01 -19.19 9.04
CA ILE A 359 -15.23 -19.18 9.85
C ILE A 359 -16.08 -20.34 9.36
N THR A 360 -16.35 -21.30 10.25
CA THR A 360 -17.15 -22.47 9.89
C THR A 360 -18.63 -22.15 9.73
N ALA A 361 -19.41 -23.10 9.21
CA ALA A 361 -20.86 -22.96 9.08
C ALA A 361 -21.57 -22.73 10.44
N ASP A 362 -21.03 -23.28 11.53
CA ASP A 362 -21.46 -23.08 12.91
C ASP A 362 -20.82 -21.87 13.60
N LEU A 363 -20.17 -20.99 12.84
CA LEU A 363 -19.57 -19.73 13.30
C LEU A 363 -18.35 -19.88 14.23
N CYS A 364 -17.70 -21.04 14.28
CA CYS A 364 -16.42 -21.17 14.96
C CYS A 364 -15.32 -20.43 14.18
N LEU A 365 -14.48 -19.68 14.89
CA LEU A 365 -13.25 -19.12 14.32
C LEU A 365 -12.15 -20.20 14.32
N ILE A 366 -11.56 -20.45 13.15
CA ILE A 366 -10.50 -21.45 12.98
C ILE A 366 -9.30 -20.82 12.29
N ILE A 367 -8.11 -21.08 12.83
CA ILE A 367 -6.84 -20.79 12.14
C ILE A 367 -6.44 -22.04 11.38
N GLN A 368 -6.37 -21.94 10.05
CA GLN A 368 -6.00 -23.03 9.15
C GLN A 368 -4.57 -22.83 8.67
N CYS A 369 -3.78 -23.89 8.70
CA CYS A 369 -2.42 -23.92 8.18
C CYS A 369 -2.25 -25.04 7.15
N ASN A 370 -1.25 -24.90 6.28
CA ASN A 370 -0.78 -25.96 5.38
C ASN A 370 -1.90 -26.54 4.49
N ARG A 371 -2.60 -25.67 3.76
CA ARG A 371 -3.69 -26.05 2.84
C ARG A 371 -4.81 -26.83 3.53
N GLU A 372 -5.22 -26.34 4.69
CA GLU A 372 -6.23 -26.96 5.57
C GLU A 372 -5.83 -28.32 6.16
N ALA A 373 -4.56 -28.76 6.02
CA ALA A 373 -4.10 -29.99 6.65
C ALA A 373 -4.10 -29.88 8.19
N GLN A 374 -4.01 -28.67 8.73
CA GLN A 374 -3.97 -28.40 10.17
C GLN A 374 -4.89 -27.24 10.52
N GLY A 375 -6.00 -27.54 11.21
CA GLY A 375 -6.97 -26.55 11.67
C GLY A 375 -6.98 -26.43 13.19
N PHE A 376 -6.93 -25.21 13.69
CA PHE A 376 -6.91 -24.88 15.11
C PHE A 376 -8.16 -24.07 15.47
N VAL A 377 -9.07 -24.67 16.23
CA VAL A 377 -10.28 -24.00 16.71
C VAL A 377 -9.89 -23.01 17.80
N VAL A 378 -10.32 -21.76 17.67
CA VAL A 378 -10.13 -20.74 18.71
C VAL A 378 -11.07 -21.02 19.87
N GLN A 379 -10.53 -21.05 21.09
CA GLN A 379 -11.26 -21.40 22.31
C GLN A 379 -11.15 -20.29 23.36
N LEU A 380 -12.17 -20.21 24.21
CA LEU A 380 -12.16 -19.41 25.42
C LEU A 380 -12.57 -20.29 26.59
N ASN A 381 -11.69 -20.43 27.58
CA ASN A 381 -11.91 -21.29 28.75
C ASN A 381 -12.22 -22.76 28.39
N GLY A 382 -11.52 -23.29 27.39
CA GLY A 382 -11.61 -24.67 26.89
C GLY A 382 -12.78 -24.95 25.96
N ASN A 383 -13.60 -23.94 25.62
CA ASN A 383 -14.77 -24.10 24.77
C ASN A 383 -14.57 -23.39 23.42
N PRO A 384 -14.99 -23.99 22.29
CA PRO A 384 -14.99 -23.31 21.00
C PRO A 384 -15.67 -21.93 21.09
N TRP A 385 -14.98 -20.90 20.61
CA TRP A 385 -15.50 -19.55 20.61
C TRP A 385 -16.34 -19.32 19.35
N LEU A 386 -17.62 -18.97 19.55
CA LEU A 386 -18.58 -18.75 18.48
C LEU A 386 -18.65 -17.27 18.13
N MET A 387 -18.53 -16.97 16.85
CA MET A 387 -18.54 -15.61 16.35
C MET A 387 -19.97 -15.05 16.28
N PRO A 388 -20.26 -13.90 16.91
CA PRO A 388 -21.54 -13.24 16.72
C PRO A 388 -21.67 -12.68 15.30
N ILE A 389 -22.82 -12.92 14.68
CA ILE A 389 -23.16 -12.28 13.40
C ILE A 389 -23.49 -10.80 13.61
N ASP A 390 -23.28 -10.00 12.57
CA ASP A 390 -23.60 -8.57 12.53
C ASP A 390 -23.03 -7.72 13.68
N THR A 391 -22.00 -8.23 14.36
CA THR A 391 -21.29 -7.54 15.43
C THR A 391 -19.85 -7.26 15.01
N TRP A 392 -19.37 -6.04 15.29
CA TRP A 392 -17.97 -5.69 15.05
C TRP A 392 -17.04 -6.36 16.06
N LEU A 393 -15.98 -6.96 15.56
CA LEU A 393 -14.95 -7.63 16.33
C LEU A 393 -13.58 -7.11 15.91
N ASP A 394 -12.77 -6.73 16.89
CA ASP A 394 -11.35 -6.50 16.69
C ASP A 394 -10.61 -7.81 16.98
N VAL A 395 -9.86 -8.32 16.00
CA VAL A 395 -9.18 -9.63 16.06
C VAL A 395 -7.69 -9.42 15.87
N ALA A 396 -6.88 -10.08 16.71
CA ALA A 396 -5.44 -10.20 16.54
C ALA A 396 -5.03 -11.68 16.61
N VAL A 397 -4.25 -12.13 15.64
CA VAL A 397 -3.72 -13.50 15.54
C VAL A 397 -2.20 -13.42 15.49
N LEU A 398 -1.55 -13.81 16.58
CA LEU A 398 -0.11 -13.99 16.67
C LEU A 398 0.24 -15.43 16.27
N MET A 399 1.10 -15.56 15.28
CA MET A 399 1.80 -16.79 14.93
C MET A 399 3.23 -16.69 15.45
N ASP A 400 3.60 -17.60 16.36
CA ASP A 400 4.94 -17.69 16.96
C ASP A 400 5.37 -19.17 16.98
N VAL A 401 5.87 -19.61 15.83
CA VAL A 401 6.35 -20.98 15.63
C VAL A 401 7.58 -21.28 16.51
N PRO A 402 8.56 -20.37 16.73
CA PRO A 402 9.67 -20.63 17.64
C PRO A 402 9.23 -21.04 19.05
N HIS A 403 8.15 -20.45 19.58
CA HIS A 403 7.57 -20.85 20.86
C HIS A 403 6.42 -21.87 20.72
N SER A 404 6.21 -22.41 19.53
CA SER A 404 5.19 -23.41 19.19
C SER A 404 3.78 -23.00 19.61
N VAL A 405 3.40 -21.74 19.31
CA VAL A 405 2.16 -21.15 19.79
C VAL A 405 1.45 -20.29 18.74
N ILE A 406 0.13 -20.39 18.72
CA ILE A 406 -0.77 -19.36 18.18
C ILE A 406 -1.48 -18.69 19.35
N GLN A 407 -1.48 -17.37 19.40
CA GLN A 407 -2.24 -16.60 20.38
C GLN A 407 -3.25 -15.71 19.68
N VAL A 408 -4.53 -15.83 20.07
CA VAL A 408 -5.62 -15.02 19.53
C VAL A 408 -6.13 -14.06 20.60
N VAL A 409 -6.47 -12.84 20.19
CA VAL A 409 -7.19 -11.85 20.99
C VAL A 409 -8.41 -11.41 20.19
N ILE A 410 -9.57 -11.37 20.84
CA ILE A 410 -10.80 -10.83 20.24
C ILE A 410 -11.40 -9.82 21.21
N ASN A 411 -11.57 -8.58 20.76
CA ASN A 411 -12.02 -7.45 21.58
C ASN A 411 -11.20 -7.35 22.89
N THR A 412 -11.82 -7.59 24.04
CA THR A 412 -11.20 -7.52 25.37
C THR A 412 -10.77 -8.89 25.90
N ASP A 413 -10.93 -9.95 25.11
CA ASP A 413 -10.67 -11.31 25.53
C ASP A 413 -9.38 -11.83 24.89
N ARG A 414 -8.44 -12.26 25.74
CA ARG A 414 -7.29 -13.06 25.32
C ARG A 414 -7.73 -14.52 25.31
N MET A 415 -7.79 -15.11 24.13
CA MET A 415 -8.24 -16.48 23.93
C MET A 415 -7.25 -17.49 24.51
N ASP A 416 -7.69 -18.73 24.62
CA ASP A 416 -6.82 -19.82 25.05
C ASP A 416 -5.64 -19.95 24.10
N THR A 417 -4.47 -20.19 24.67
CA THR A 417 -3.23 -20.40 23.93
C THR A 417 -3.33 -21.70 23.12
N ILE A 418 -3.13 -21.62 21.81
CA ILE A 418 -3.21 -22.76 20.90
C ILE A 418 -1.79 -23.32 20.70
N PRO A 419 -1.50 -24.57 21.14
CA PRO A 419 -0.20 -25.18 20.91
C PRO A 419 -0.08 -25.65 19.46
N LEU A 420 1.06 -25.35 18.84
CA LEU A 420 1.43 -25.94 17.56
C LEU A 420 2.00 -27.35 17.78
N PRO A 421 1.80 -28.29 16.83
CA PRO A 421 2.41 -29.61 16.89
C PRO A 421 3.95 -29.54 16.98
N PRO A 422 4.59 -30.54 17.61
CA PRO A 422 6.05 -30.64 17.58
C PRO A 422 6.58 -30.63 16.14
N ALA A 423 7.63 -29.85 15.88
CA ALA A 423 8.23 -29.67 14.56
C ALA A 423 7.27 -29.10 13.49
N PHE A 424 6.27 -28.31 13.90
CA PHE A 424 5.44 -27.55 12.97
C PHE A 424 6.31 -26.71 12.01
N THR A 425 6.02 -26.83 10.72
CA THR A 425 6.61 -26.01 9.66
C THR A 425 5.57 -25.79 8.58
N PHE A 426 5.70 -24.70 7.83
CA PHE A 426 4.82 -24.45 6.70
C PHE A 426 5.22 -25.29 5.48
N THR A 427 4.25 -25.98 4.88
CA THR A 427 4.42 -26.76 3.66
C THR A 427 4.23 -25.86 2.44
N THR A 428 5.19 -24.96 2.18
CA THR A 428 5.26 -24.23 0.90
C THR A 428 6.21 -24.91 -0.07
N ARG A 429 6.11 -24.55 -1.36
CA ARG A 429 7.18 -24.85 -2.33
C ARG A 429 8.47 -24.17 -1.86
N ASP A 430 9.60 -24.66 -2.37
CA ASP A 430 10.94 -24.74 -1.78
C ASP A 430 11.66 -23.43 -1.36
N MET A 431 10.95 -22.29 -1.21
CA MET A 431 11.52 -20.99 -0.83
C MET A 431 10.76 -20.36 0.34
N PRO A 432 11.46 -19.86 1.39
CA PRO A 432 10.84 -19.21 2.56
C PRO A 432 9.95 -18.02 2.20
N THR A 433 10.27 -17.31 1.12
CA THR A 433 9.65 -16.06 0.69
C THR A 433 8.40 -16.25 -0.18
N GLU A 434 8.26 -17.41 -0.84
CA GLU A 434 7.22 -17.64 -1.83
C GLU A 434 5.81 -17.56 -1.21
N GLY A 435 4.94 -16.75 -1.80
CA GLY A 435 3.53 -16.66 -1.41
C GLY A 435 3.28 -15.88 -0.11
N ASN A 436 4.17 -14.96 0.26
CA ASN A 436 4.01 -14.09 1.45
C ASN A 436 2.98 -12.95 1.31
N GLU A 437 2.18 -13.00 0.27
CA GLU A 437 1.09 -12.07 0.00
C GLU A 437 -0.22 -12.58 0.59
N PHE A 438 -1.05 -11.66 1.10
CA PHE A 438 -2.36 -11.98 1.66
C PHE A 438 -3.48 -11.67 0.66
N TYR A 439 -4.55 -12.45 0.74
CA TYR A 439 -5.75 -12.33 -0.07
C TYR A 439 -7.00 -12.27 0.80
N LEU A 440 -8.03 -11.57 0.33
CA LEU A 440 -9.37 -11.57 0.96
C LEU A 440 -10.31 -12.65 0.39
N LEU A 441 -9.72 -13.67 -0.25
CA LEU A 441 -10.39 -14.87 -0.75
C LEU A 441 -9.38 -16.00 -1.03
N ARG A 442 -9.89 -17.22 -1.16
CA ARG A 442 -9.12 -18.39 -1.62
C ARG A 442 -9.02 -18.42 -3.13
N ARG A 443 -7.87 -18.02 -3.67
CA ARG A 443 -7.62 -17.88 -5.12
C ARG A 443 -7.64 -19.21 -5.87
N ASP A 444 -7.19 -20.27 -5.21
CA ASP A 444 -7.09 -21.62 -5.75
C ASP A 444 -8.46 -22.27 -5.96
N THR A 445 -9.37 -22.15 -5.00
CA THR A 445 -10.68 -22.82 -5.04
C THR A 445 -11.83 -21.89 -5.42
N MET A 446 -11.71 -20.58 -5.17
CA MET A 446 -12.82 -19.62 -5.24
C MET A 446 -14.04 -20.02 -4.39
N THR A 447 -13.82 -20.80 -3.34
CA THR A 447 -14.86 -21.21 -2.36
C THR A 447 -14.77 -20.38 -1.08
N LYS A 448 -15.75 -20.56 -0.17
CA LYS A 448 -15.78 -19.87 1.14
C LYS A 448 -15.72 -18.34 1.02
N LEU A 449 -16.43 -17.78 0.03
CA LEU A 449 -16.39 -16.33 -0.21
C LEU A 449 -16.98 -15.56 0.97
N PHE A 450 -16.20 -14.61 1.46
CA PHE A 450 -16.58 -13.80 2.61
C PHE A 450 -17.76 -12.89 2.31
N SER A 451 -18.74 -12.89 3.21
CA SER A 451 -19.88 -11.99 3.21
C SER A 451 -19.94 -11.24 4.53
N GLY A 452 -19.82 -9.93 4.45
CA GLY A 452 -19.75 -9.08 5.63
C GLY A 452 -18.91 -7.84 5.38
N HIS A 453 -18.19 -7.44 6.42
CA HIS A 453 -17.48 -6.19 6.48
C HIS A 453 -16.08 -6.37 7.05
N LEU A 454 -15.10 -5.71 6.44
CA LEU A 454 -13.71 -5.64 6.91
C LEU A 454 -13.28 -4.18 7.08
N ARG A 455 -12.56 -3.93 8.16
CA ARG A 455 -11.90 -2.66 8.48
C ARG A 455 -10.49 -2.96 8.97
N LYS A 456 -9.61 -1.97 8.85
CA LYS A 456 -8.27 -1.95 9.44
C LYS A 456 -7.52 -3.28 9.33
N ILE A 457 -6.84 -3.57 8.21
CA ILE A 457 -5.94 -4.73 8.14
C ILE A 457 -4.53 -4.26 8.45
N GLU A 458 -3.91 -4.83 9.46
CA GLU A 458 -2.52 -4.58 9.82
C GLU A 458 -1.77 -5.90 9.99
N LEU A 459 -0.49 -5.89 9.66
CA LEU A 459 0.38 -7.05 9.76
C LEU A 459 1.73 -6.59 10.28
N TYR A 460 2.30 -7.33 11.23
CA TYR A 460 3.58 -7.05 11.84
C TYR A 460 4.45 -8.30 11.79
N SER A 461 5.76 -8.15 11.63
CA SER A 461 6.72 -9.27 11.62
C SER A 461 8.14 -8.77 11.95
N THR A 462 9.08 -9.71 12.08
CA THR A 462 10.51 -9.43 12.30
C THR A 462 11.15 -8.76 11.09
N LEU A 463 12.19 -7.96 11.32
CA LEU A 463 13.02 -7.42 10.24
C LEU A 463 13.90 -8.51 9.62
N PRO A 464 14.02 -8.59 8.28
CA PRO A 464 14.84 -9.62 7.63
C PRO A 464 16.27 -9.74 8.18
N LEU A 465 16.97 -8.61 8.39
CA LEU A 465 18.33 -8.57 8.94
C LEU A 465 18.43 -9.12 10.37
N THR A 466 17.33 -9.11 11.14
CA THR A 466 17.33 -9.58 12.55
C THR A 466 17.07 -11.07 12.70
N ARG A 467 16.69 -11.75 11.61
CA ARG A 467 16.38 -13.18 11.62
C ARG A 467 17.64 -14.04 11.66
N PRO A 468 17.55 -15.31 12.09
CA PRO A 468 18.66 -16.25 11.96
C PRO A 468 19.14 -16.36 10.51
N GLN A 469 20.40 -16.03 10.28
CA GLN A 469 21.02 -16.13 8.96
C GLN A 469 21.68 -17.51 8.79
N PRO A 470 21.71 -18.06 7.56
CA PRO A 470 22.43 -19.30 7.31
C PRO A 470 23.93 -19.11 7.59
N VAL A 471 24.57 -20.16 8.09
CA VAL A 471 26.02 -20.18 8.25
C VAL A 471 26.63 -20.29 6.87
N ILE A 472 27.29 -19.22 6.42
CA ILE A 472 28.01 -19.20 5.15
C ILE A 472 29.46 -19.63 5.40
N GLU A 473 29.88 -20.74 4.79
CA GLU A 473 31.26 -21.21 4.84
C GLU A 473 32.19 -20.24 4.10
N GLY A 474 33.34 -19.94 4.72
CA GLY A 474 34.39 -19.15 4.09
C GLY A 474 34.98 -19.88 2.88
N SER A 475 35.40 -19.16 1.85
CA SER A 475 36.13 -19.77 0.73
C SER A 475 37.62 -19.95 1.05
N ASP A 476 38.26 -20.90 0.36
CA ASP A 476 39.74 -20.97 0.29
C ASP A 476 40.33 -19.62 -0.17
N PRO A 477 41.15 -18.92 0.62
CA PRO A 477 41.75 -17.66 0.20
C PRO A 477 42.58 -17.80 -1.09
N THR A 478 43.14 -18.99 -1.33
CA THR A 478 43.92 -19.28 -2.52
C THR A 478 43.05 -19.32 -3.78
N SER A 479 41.79 -19.78 -3.67
CA SER A 479 40.85 -19.78 -4.80
C SER A 479 40.47 -18.37 -5.22
N HIS A 480 40.26 -17.50 -4.24
CA HIS A 480 39.96 -16.09 -4.51
C HIS A 480 41.13 -15.37 -5.20
N VAL A 481 42.37 -15.59 -4.74
CA VAL A 481 43.56 -15.03 -5.39
C VAL A 481 43.73 -15.54 -6.84
N ARG A 482 43.48 -16.83 -7.08
CA ARG A 482 43.47 -17.38 -8.45
C ARG A 482 42.39 -16.73 -9.30
N HIS A 483 41.18 -16.55 -8.77
CA HIS A 483 40.08 -15.89 -9.47
C HIS A 483 40.46 -14.45 -9.88
N LEU A 484 40.99 -13.65 -8.95
CA LEU A 484 41.42 -12.28 -9.25
C LEU A 484 42.52 -12.22 -10.32
N SER A 485 43.46 -13.18 -10.29
CA SER A 485 44.52 -13.28 -11.30
C SER A 485 43.94 -13.60 -12.69
N GLN A 486 43.00 -14.56 -12.75
CA GLN A 486 42.32 -14.92 -14.00
C GLN A 486 41.47 -13.75 -14.53
N LEU A 487 40.78 -13.03 -13.65
CA LEU A 487 39.96 -11.89 -14.01
C LEU A 487 40.80 -10.74 -14.57
N ALA A 488 41.97 -10.47 -13.98
CA ALA A 488 42.91 -9.47 -14.50
C ALA A 488 43.42 -9.83 -15.92
N GLU A 489 43.66 -11.11 -16.20
CA GLU A 489 44.00 -11.58 -17.53
C GLU A 489 42.83 -11.41 -18.52
N TRP A 490 41.62 -11.81 -18.12
CA TRP A 490 40.44 -11.78 -18.98
C TRP A 490 39.95 -10.38 -19.32
N THR A 491 40.12 -9.43 -18.41
CA THR A 491 39.68 -8.04 -18.56
C THR A 491 40.73 -7.14 -19.20
N ASN A 492 41.95 -7.65 -19.45
CA ASN A 492 43.00 -6.88 -20.07
C ASN A 492 42.58 -6.37 -21.46
N GLY A 493 42.53 -5.05 -21.63
CA GLY A 493 42.11 -4.39 -22.87
C GLY A 493 40.61 -4.13 -23.00
N LEU A 494 39.79 -4.47 -22.00
CA LEU A 494 38.36 -4.17 -21.98
C LEU A 494 38.05 -2.93 -21.11
N ASN A 495 36.95 -2.25 -21.42
CA ASN A 495 36.44 -1.13 -20.64
C ASN A 495 35.64 -1.66 -19.45
N CYS A 496 35.91 -1.17 -18.23
CA CYS A 496 35.06 -1.45 -17.07
C CYS A 496 33.78 -0.62 -17.15
N LEU A 497 32.63 -1.29 -17.23
CA LEU A 497 31.34 -0.64 -17.42
C LEU A 497 30.59 -0.40 -16.09
N CYS A 498 30.75 -1.31 -15.14
CA CYS A 498 30.28 -1.14 -13.76
C CYS A 498 31.13 -2.00 -12.82
N ASN A 499 31.30 -1.55 -11.58
CA ASN A 499 32.05 -2.30 -10.57
C ASN A 499 31.59 -1.98 -9.15
N TYR A 500 30.98 -2.97 -8.51
CA TYR A 500 30.53 -2.95 -7.11
C TYR A 500 31.51 -3.80 -6.29
N VAL A 501 32.48 -3.14 -5.65
CA VAL A 501 33.67 -3.81 -5.11
C VAL A 501 33.44 -4.43 -3.73
N ASP A 502 32.71 -3.76 -2.85
CA ASP A 502 32.49 -4.20 -1.46
C ASP A 502 31.04 -3.99 -1.01
N MET A 503 30.18 -4.92 -1.42
CA MET A 503 28.74 -4.87 -1.17
C MET A 503 28.36 -5.12 0.30
N LYS A 504 29.31 -5.20 1.24
CA LYS A 504 29.04 -5.16 2.69
C LYS A 504 29.05 -3.74 3.26
N VAL A 505 29.63 -2.78 2.53
CA VAL A 505 29.72 -1.37 2.95
C VAL A 505 28.59 -0.56 2.31
N ASN A 506 28.45 -0.67 0.99
CA ASN A 506 27.41 -0.03 0.21
C ASN A 506 27.20 -0.78 -1.12
N VAL A 507 26.14 -0.45 -1.84
CA VAL A 507 25.85 -1.00 -3.17
C VAL A 507 26.02 0.08 -4.24
N VAL A 508 27.18 0.75 -4.23
CA VAL A 508 27.49 1.85 -5.14
C VAL A 508 28.39 1.37 -6.28
N ASP A 509 28.04 1.75 -7.51
CA ASP A 509 28.92 1.54 -8.65
C ASP A 509 30.13 2.48 -8.55
N SER A 510 31.33 1.90 -8.52
CA SER A 510 32.59 2.66 -8.47
C SER A 510 33.02 3.25 -9.81
N VAL A 511 32.40 2.83 -10.92
CA VAL A 511 32.68 3.34 -12.27
C VAL A 511 31.85 4.59 -12.57
N ASP A 512 30.58 4.58 -12.16
CA ASP A 512 29.62 5.66 -12.39
C ASP A 512 29.89 6.83 -11.41
N GLY A 513 31.03 7.51 -11.55
CA GLY A 513 31.48 8.56 -10.63
C GLY A 513 32.61 9.40 -11.20
N THR A 514 32.26 10.55 -11.78
CA THR A 514 33.23 11.64 -11.97
C THR A 514 33.81 12.03 -10.62
N ASN A 515 35.14 12.17 -10.56
CA ASN A 515 35.87 12.65 -9.39
C ASN A 515 35.30 14.01 -8.91
N VAL A 516 34.44 14.03 -7.91
CA VAL A 516 34.23 15.24 -7.10
C VAL A 516 35.21 15.17 -5.93
N VAL A 517 36.38 15.76 -6.12
CA VAL A 517 37.27 16.10 -5.01
C VAL A 517 36.56 17.19 -4.21
N VAL A 518 35.95 16.83 -3.09
CA VAL A 518 35.56 17.83 -2.10
C VAL A 518 36.85 18.24 -1.37
N GLU A 519 37.52 19.29 -1.84
CA GLU A 519 38.52 19.97 -1.02
C GLU A 519 37.82 20.47 0.24
N SER A 520 38.07 19.83 1.38
CA SER A 520 37.57 20.30 2.65
C SER A 520 38.17 21.68 2.94
N ALA A 521 37.34 22.72 2.88
CA ALA A 521 37.72 24.04 3.34
C ALA A 521 37.99 23.99 4.86
N GLN A 522 39.27 24.13 5.22
CA GLN A 522 39.81 24.63 6.48
C GLN A 522 39.30 24.02 7.81
N ARG A 523 40.13 23.16 8.42
CA ARG A 523 40.72 23.39 9.77
C ARG A 523 41.79 22.33 10.09
N PRO A 524 42.87 22.67 10.81
CA PRO A 524 43.98 21.75 11.07
C PRO A 524 43.71 20.94 12.33
N ALA A 525 43.57 19.63 12.21
CA ALA A 525 43.75 18.71 13.33
C ALA A 525 44.41 17.41 12.85
N ARG A 526 45.38 16.98 13.66
CA ARG A 526 46.32 15.87 13.42
C ARG A 526 45.58 14.54 13.21
N PHE A 527 46.19 13.65 12.41
CA PHE A 527 45.73 12.34 11.93
C PHE A 527 44.98 12.40 10.58
N GLY A 528 45.75 12.30 9.50
CA GLY A 528 45.21 12.15 8.15
C GLY A 528 44.64 10.75 7.93
N LEU A 529 43.32 10.64 7.99
CA LEU A 529 42.57 9.56 7.36
C LEU A 529 41.83 10.18 6.18
N THR A 530 42.29 9.91 4.97
CA THR A 530 41.59 10.33 3.74
C THR A 530 40.35 9.43 3.59
N ILE A 531 39.17 9.96 3.87
CA ILE A 531 37.90 9.28 3.57
C ILE A 531 37.56 9.56 2.11
N LEU A 532 37.69 8.57 1.24
CA LEU A 532 37.17 8.61 -0.14
C LEU A 532 35.65 8.42 -0.07
N ILE A 533 34.87 9.43 -0.43
CA ILE A 533 33.42 9.32 -0.62
C ILE A 533 33.19 9.08 -2.11
N PHE A 534 32.85 7.84 -2.47
CA PHE A 534 32.41 7.51 -3.84
C PHE A 534 30.97 8.00 -4.02
N VAL A 535 30.75 8.91 -4.97
CA VAL A 535 29.42 9.40 -5.35
C VAL A 535 29.04 8.74 -6.67
N GLY A 536 28.67 7.46 -6.60
CA GLY A 536 28.12 6.74 -7.74
C GLY A 536 26.66 6.35 -7.55
N THR A 537 25.99 5.99 -8.64
CA THR A 537 24.59 5.57 -8.59
C THR A 537 24.47 4.27 -7.78
N ALA A 538 23.75 4.31 -6.67
CA ALA A 538 23.52 3.13 -5.84
C ALA A 538 22.52 2.19 -6.53
N MET A 539 22.79 0.88 -6.47
CA MET A 539 21.83 -0.15 -6.86
C MET A 539 20.61 -0.07 -5.94
N LEU A 540 19.42 -0.01 -6.52
CA LEU A 540 18.18 -0.04 -5.75
C LEU A 540 17.94 -1.46 -5.23
N LEU A 541 17.84 -1.60 -3.92
CA LEU A 541 17.58 -2.89 -3.26
C LEU A 541 16.09 -3.13 -3.05
N PRO A 542 15.63 -4.39 -3.18
CA PRO A 542 14.28 -4.77 -2.80
C PRO A 542 14.02 -4.54 -1.32
N GLN A 543 12.77 -4.34 -0.95
CA GLN A 543 12.42 -4.01 0.43
C GLN A 543 12.72 -5.13 1.45
N GLY A 544 12.75 -6.39 1.00
CA GLY A 544 13.16 -7.53 1.82
C GLY A 544 14.68 -7.78 1.85
N SER A 545 15.43 -7.06 1.01
CA SER A 545 16.89 -7.17 0.89
C SER A 545 17.60 -6.18 1.81
N PHE A 546 18.85 -6.48 2.18
CA PHE A 546 19.61 -5.65 3.13
C PHE A 546 21.12 -5.83 2.98
N ILE A 547 21.88 -4.87 3.51
CA ILE A 547 23.34 -4.97 3.58
C ILE A 547 23.70 -5.65 4.90
N HIS A 548 24.33 -6.83 4.84
CA HIS A 548 24.86 -7.53 6.01
C HIS A 548 26.30 -7.06 6.28
N PRO A 549 26.65 -6.70 7.53
CA PRO A 549 27.95 -6.11 7.85
C PRO A 549 29.14 -7.04 7.58
N GLU A 550 28.91 -8.36 7.61
CA GLU A 550 29.97 -9.36 7.45
C GLU A 550 29.89 -10.16 6.13
N LEU A 551 28.69 -10.30 5.57
CA LEU A 551 28.41 -11.27 4.49
C LEU A 551 28.11 -10.58 3.15
N GLY A 552 28.10 -9.25 3.08
CA GLY A 552 27.72 -8.54 1.86
C GLY A 552 26.23 -8.27 1.77
N THR A 553 25.76 -7.92 0.58
CA THR A 553 24.33 -7.60 0.36
C THR A 553 23.54 -8.87 0.20
N TYR A 554 22.52 -9.04 1.03
CA TYR A 554 21.54 -10.10 0.92
C TYR A 554 20.40 -9.69 -0.02
N PHE A 555 20.09 -10.58 -0.96
CA PHE A 555 18.94 -10.49 -1.85
C PHE A 555 17.98 -11.65 -1.56
N ASP A 556 16.70 -11.33 -1.50
CA ASP A 556 15.72 -12.23 -0.89
C ASP A 556 15.06 -13.25 -1.85
N GLY A 557 15.41 -13.19 -3.14
CA GLY A 557 14.94 -14.14 -4.14
C GLY A 557 13.48 -13.98 -4.57
N ASP A 558 12.70 -13.06 -4.01
CA ASP A 558 11.27 -12.90 -4.30
C ASP A 558 10.85 -11.45 -4.54
N TYR A 559 11.71 -10.70 -5.25
CA TYR A 559 11.47 -9.30 -5.57
C TYR A 559 11.04 -9.06 -7.02
N TYR A 560 10.61 -10.11 -7.73
CA TYR A 560 10.16 -9.98 -9.12
C TYR A 560 8.99 -8.99 -9.24
N GLY A 561 8.02 -9.05 -8.33
CA GLY A 561 6.87 -8.14 -8.32
C GLY A 561 7.26 -6.68 -8.06
N GLU A 562 8.23 -6.43 -7.19
CA GLU A 562 8.79 -5.08 -6.97
C GLU A 562 9.52 -4.58 -8.23
N ALA A 563 10.37 -5.42 -8.81
CA ALA A 563 11.15 -5.10 -9.99
C ALA A 563 10.29 -4.88 -11.25
N TYR A 564 9.18 -5.60 -11.39
CA TYR A 564 8.23 -5.41 -12.49
C TYR A 564 7.66 -3.98 -12.51
N ASN A 565 7.44 -3.39 -11.35
CA ASN A 565 6.92 -2.03 -11.22
C ASN A 565 8.03 -0.96 -11.18
N GLN A 566 9.30 -1.37 -11.03
CA GLN A 566 10.45 -0.47 -10.90
C GLN A 566 11.63 -1.01 -11.71
N SER A 567 11.78 -0.54 -12.96
CA SER A 567 12.78 -1.04 -13.90
C SER A 567 14.26 -0.81 -13.53
N ALA A 568 14.53 -0.04 -12.47
CA ALA A 568 15.86 0.16 -11.90
C ALA A 568 16.19 -0.79 -10.74
N MET A 569 15.21 -1.54 -10.23
CA MET A 569 15.38 -2.45 -9.10
C MET A 569 16.42 -3.52 -9.43
N THR A 570 17.43 -3.68 -8.56
CA THR A 570 18.54 -4.63 -8.73
C THR A 570 19.27 -4.57 -10.08
N ARG A 571 19.28 -3.39 -10.71
CA ARG A 571 20.07 -3.14 -11.91
C ARG A 571 21.49 -2.73 -11.52
N ALA A 572 22.48 -3.44 -12.05
CA ALA A 572 23.88 -3.10 -11.88
C ALA A 572 24.31 -2.14 -13.01
N GLY A 573 24.78 -0.96 -12.64
CA GLY A 573 25.17 0.10 -13.56
C GLY A 573 23.98 0.74 -14.31
N GLY A 574 24.35 1.45 -15.38
CA GLY A 574 23.43 2.12 -16.29
C GLY A 574 22.89 1.21 -17.40
N ASN A 575 22.36 1.85 -18.46
CA ASN A 575 22.18 1.17 -19.74
C ASN A 575 23.47 1.35 -20.55
N PHE A 576 24.14 0.27 -20.91
CA PHE A 576 25.49 0.35 -21.48
C PHE A 576 25.52 0.74 -22.98
N GLY A 577 24.43 0.53 -23.71
CA GLY A 577 24.33 0.82 -25.13
C GLY A 577 25.50 0.21 -25.92
N LEU A 578 26.06 0.98 -26.86
CA LEU A 578 27.17 0.54 -27.71
C LEU A 578 28.47 0.25 -26.96
N HIS A 579 28.55 0.47 -25.65
CA HIS A 579 29.71 0.10 -24.83
C HIS A 579 29.68 -1.36 -24.36
N LEU A 580 28.57 -2.08 -24.58
CA LEU A 580 28.48 -3.51 -24.31
C LEU A 580 28.37 -4.30 -25.62
N ASN A 581 29.47 -4.92 -26.03
CA ASN A 581 29.52 -5.85 -27.13
C ASN A 581 29.07 -7.25 -26.70
N ASN A 582 27.98 -7.74 -27.29
CA ASN A 582 27.38 -9.05 -26.97
C ASN A 582 28.33 -10.23 -27.26
N TYR A 583 29.37 -10.06 -28.07
CA TYR A 583 30.34 -11.09 -28.42
C TYR A 583 31.71 -10.90 -27.76
N ASP A 584 31.91 -9.87 -26.93
CA ASP A 584 33.18 -9.62 -26.26
C ASP A 584 32.99 -8.85 -24.95
N PHE A 585 32.76 -9.61 -23.87
CA PHE A 585 32.55 -9.08 -22.53
C PHE A 585 33.04 -10.05 -21.46
N VAL A 586 33.27 -9.51 -20.26
CA VAL A 586 33.58 -10.29 -19.05
C VAL A 586 32.65 -9.83 -17.94
N PHE A 587 31.93 -10.77 -17.34
CA PHE A 587 31.17 -10.58 -16.11
C PHE A 587 31.88 -11.30 -14.98
N ALA A 588 31.92 -10.71 -13.79
CA ALA A 588 32.40 -11.38 -12.59
C ALA A 588 31.57 -11.01 -11.36
N THR A 589 31.41 -11.97 -10.46
CA THR A 589 30.71 -11.76 -9.19
C THR A 589 31.22 -12.72 -8.13
N ARG A 590 31.11 -12.30 -6.86
CA ARG A 590 31.34 -13.15 -5.70
C ARG A 590 30.03 -13.30 -4.95
N VAL A 591 29.54 -14.54 -4.84
CA VAL A 591 28.21 -14.85 -4.30
C VAL A 591 28.23 -16.04 -3.36
N ALA A 592 27.32 -16.04 -2.38
CA ALA A 592 26.96 -17.20 -1.59
C ALA A 592 25.45 -17.41 -1.67
N THR A 593 25.03 -18.36 -2.50
CA THR A 593 23.61 -18.58 -2.80
C THR A 593 22.95 -19.45 -1.76
N VAL A 594 21.72 -19.09 -1.37
CA VAL A 594 20.94 -19.83 -0.39
C VAL A 594 19.81 -20.65 -1.02
N GLY A 595 19.68 -20.62 -2.35
CA GLY A 595 18.77 -21.47 -3.13
C GLY A 595 18.94 -21.26 -4.64
N PRO A 596 18.05 -21.82 -5.48
CA PRO A 596 18.07 -21.62 -6.92
C PRO A 596 17.89 -20.15 -7.26
N CYS A 597 18.69 -19.64 -8.19
CA CYS A 597 18.67 -18.21 -8.50
C CYS A 597 19.30 -17.86 -9.85
N TYR A 598 19.11 -16.62 -10.26
CA TYR A 598 19.73 -16.03 -11.44
C TYR A 598 20.84 -15.07 -11.00
N VAL A 599 22.09 -15.42 -11.33
CA VAL A 599 23.30 -14.69 -10.90
C VAL A 599 23.58 -13.50 -11.82
N MET A 600 23.23 -13.64 -13.09
CA MET A 600 23.45 -12.64 -14.12
C MET A 600 22.31 -12.73 -15.13
N ASN A 601 21.71 -11.59 -15.47
CA ASN A 601 20.76 -11.49 -16.58
C ASN A 601 21.12 -10.27 -17.42
N MET A 602 21.48 -10.49 -18.68
CA MET A 602 21.62 -9.43 -19.67
C MET A 602 20.35 -9.33 -20.51
N GLY A 603 19.76 -8.13 -20.46
CA GLY A 603 18.56 -7.80 -21.19
C GLY A 603 17.26 -8.05 -20.44
N SER A 604 16.40 -7.05 -20.48
CA SER A 604 15.04 -7.07 -19.92
C SER A 604 14.03 -7.74 -20.84
N SER A 605 14.13 -7.54 -22.15
CA SER A 605 13.17 -8.03 -23.13
C SER A 605 13.64 -9.32 -23.79
N HIS A 606 14.90 -9.37 -24.21
CA HIS A 606 15.49 -10.47 -24.97
C HIS A 606 16.17 -11.53 -24.10
N ARG A 607 16.62 -11.17 -22.88
CA ARG A 607 17.32 -12.07 -21.95
C ARG A 607 18.38 -12.90 -22.69
N TYR A 608 19.20 -12.18 -23.45
CA TYR A 608 20.01 -12.81 -24.49
C TYR A 608 21.17 -13.60 -23.89
N PHE A 609 21.59 -13.25 -22.66
CA PHE A 609 22.63 -13.97 -21.92
C PHE A 609 22.29 -14.03 -20.42
N VAL A 610 22.17 -15.23 -19.87
CA VAL A 610 21.77 -15.46 -18.48
C VAL A 610 22.66 -16.53 -17.84
N VAL A 611 23.04 -16.32 -16.58
CA VAL A 611 23.73 -17.33 -15.74
C VAL A 611 22.80 -17.71 -14.60
N GLN A 612 22.48 -19.00 -14.50
CA GLN A 612 21.56 -19.55 -13.51
C GLN A 612 22.25 -20.59 -12.62
N ILE A 613 21.88 -20.62 -11.34
CA ILE A 613 22.11 -21.75 -10.45
C ILE A 613 20.77 -22.47 -10.28
N THR A 614 20.71 -23.73 -10.72
CA THR A 614 19.46 -24.50 -10.74
C THR A 614 19.07 -25.02 -9.36
N ILE A 615 17.90 -25.65 -9.24
CA ILE A 615 17.45 -26.34 -8.03
C ILE A 615 18.43 -27.47 -7.64
N GLN A 616 19.06 -28.12 -8.63
CA GLN A 616 20.09 -29.13 -8.42
C GLN A 616 21.46 -28.52 -8.08
N ARG A 617 21.55 -27.18 -7.99
CA ARG A 617 22.77 -26.38 -7.77
C ARG A 617 23.75 -26.43 -8.93
N ASN A 618 23.28 -26.78 -10.12
CA ASN A 618 24.14 -26.77 -11.30
C ASN A 618 24.26 -25.35 -11.82
N LEU A 619 25.46 -24.97 -12.26
CA LEU A 619 25.68 -23.72 -12.96
C LEU A 619 25.35 -23.91 -14.45
N ALA A 620 24.49 -23.05 -15.00
CA ALA A 620 24.07 -23.11 -16.39
C ALA A 620 24.12 -21.73 -17.04
N VAL A 621 24.41 -21.72 -18.34
CA VAL A 621 24.32 -20.53 -19.20
C VAL A 621 23.13 -20.71 -20.13
N LEU A 622 22.21 -19.75 -20.09
CA LEU A 622 21.00 -19.72 -20.91
C LEU A 622 21.06 -18.53 -21.85
N LEU A 623 20.76 -18.74 -23.12
CA LEU A 623 20.81 -17.70 -24.16
C LEU A 623 19.45 -17.53 -24.82
N ASN A 624 19.22 -16.34 -25.37
CA ASN A 624 18.05 -16.01 -26.20
C ASN A 624 16.72 -16.46 -25.59
N CYS A 625 16.27 -15.82 -24.52
CA CYS A 625 15.02 -16.19 -23.82
C CYS A 625 14.99 -17.66 -23.34
N HIS A 626 16.15 -18.21 -23.00
CA HIS A 626 16.34 -19.62 -22.60
C HIS A 626 16.05 -20.64 -23.71
N SER A 627 15.98 -20.22 -24.98
CA SER A 627 15.82 -21.16 -26.11
C SER A 627 17.05 -22.04 -26.31
N VAL A 628 18.21 -21.58 -25.83
CA VAL A 628 19.48 -22.32 -25.83
C VAL A 628 19.99 -22.42 -24.40
N SER A 629 20.40 -23.61 -23.98
CA SER A 629 20.82 -23.90 -22.61
C SER A 629 22.06 -24.78 -22.61
N HIS A 630 23.06 -24.40 -21.82
CA HIS A 630 24.30 -25.12 -21.66
C HIS A 630 24.62 -25.31 -20.17
N ASP A 631 24.78 -26.56 -19.75
CA ASP A 631 25.36 -26.86 -18.43
C ASP A 631 26.85 -26.51 -18.44
N VAL A 632 27.30 -25.80 -17.40
CA VAL A 632 28.73 -25.57 -17.19
C VAL A 632 29.35 -26.86 -16.67
N LYS A 633 30.48 -27.25 -17.26
CA LYS A 633 31.15 -28.53 -16.94
C LYS A 633 32.61 -28.32 -16.56
N GLU A 634 33.10 -29.13 -15.64
CA GLU A 634 34.53 -29.28 -15.35
C GLU A 634 34.96 -30.67 -15.83
N LYS A 635 35.79 -30.74 -16.88
CA LYS A 635 36.32 -31.99 -17.43
C LYS A 635 35.21 -32.98 -17.84
N GLY A 636 34.16 -32.47 -18.47
CA GLY A 636 33.01 -33.21 -18.97
C GLY A 636 31.91 -33.48 -17.95
N VAL A 637 32.12 -33.15 -16.67
CA VAL A 637 31.15 -33.37 -15.59
C VAL A 637 30.43 -32.07 -15.27
N ILE A 638 29.09 -32.11 -15.16
CA ILE A 638 28.29 -30.93 -14.80
C ILE A 638 28.75 -30.39 -13.45
N LEU A 639 29.06 -29.09 -13.41
CA LEU A 639 29.47 -28.41 -12.21
C LEU A 639 28.27 -28.22 -11.28
N THR A 640 28.36 -28.78 -10.08
CA THR A 640 27.42 -28.53 -8.97
C THR A 640 28.11 -27.69 -7.92
N LEU A 641 27.53 -26.55 -7.56
CA LEU A 641 28.06 -25.66 -6.53
C LEU A 641 27.70 -26.14 -5.12
N GLU A 642 28.56 -25.81 -4.16
CA GLU A 642 28.28 -26.03 -2.75
C GLU A 642 27.23 -25.02 -2.27
N HIS A 643 26.37 -25.45 -1.34
CA HIS A 643 25.33 -24.59 -0.81
C HIS A 643 25.86 -23.84 0.41
N ASN A 644 25.39 -22.61 0.65
CA ASN A 644 25.88 -21.77 1.75
C ASN A 644 27.41 -21.60 1.76
N ALA A 645 28.06 -21.56 0.60
CA ALA A 645 29.49 -21.34 0.46
C ALA A 645 29.75 -20.17 -0.49
N TRP A 646 30.86 -19.47 -0.29
CA TRP A 646 31.30 -18.43 -1.20
C TRP A 646 31.90 -19.00 -2.48
N HIS A 647 31.36 -18.56 -3.62
CA HIS A 647 31.89 -18.85 -4.94
C HIS A 647 32.25 -17.57 -5.70
N ASP A 648 33.41 -17.56 -6.33
CA ASP A 648 33.78 -16.53 -7.29
C ASP A 648 33.47 -17.04 -8.72
N ILE A 649 32.53 -16.39 -9.40
CA ILE A 649 32.07 -16.78 -10.74
C ILE A 649 32.49 -15.70 -11.73
N ALA A 650 33.20 -16.08 -12.80
CA ALA A 650 33.47 -15.22 -13.94
C ALA A 650 33.00 -15.88 -15.24
N VAL A 651 32.42 -15.08 -16.13
CA VAL A 651 32.01 -15.50 -17.47
C VAL A 651 32.60 -14.54 -18.48
N LYS A 652 33.30 -15.08 -19.47
CA LYS A 652 33.86 -14.34 -20.60
C LYS A 652 33.21 -14.81 -21.89
N MET A 653 32.63 -13.89 -22.63
CA MET A 653 32.26 -14.09 -24.02
C MET A 653 33.42 -13.62 -24.90
N GLN A 654 33.84 -14.45 -25.86
CA GLN A 654 34.87 -14.11 -26.84
C GLN A 654 34.50 -14.68 -28.21
N GLY A 655 34.01 -13.83 -29.11
CA GLY A 655 33.42 -14.29 -30.37
C GLY A 655 32.24 -15.21 -30.07
N LYS A 656 32.24 -16.44 -30.61
CA LYS A 656 31.21 -17.47 -30.36
C LYS A 656 31.61 -18.49 -29.29
N ALA A 657 32.59 -18.17 -28.45
CA ALA A 657 33.03 -19.01 -27.35
C ALA A 657 32.69 -18.38 -26.00
N ILE A 658 32.09 -19.17 -25.12
CA ILE A 658 31.81 -18.79 -23.73
C ILE A 658 32.77 -19.55 -22.83
N HIS A 659 33.57 -18.80 -22.08
CA HIS A 659 34.46 -19.31 -21.06
C HIS A 659 33.89 -19.01 -19.68
N VAL A 660 33.87 -20.00 -18.80
CA VAL A 660 33.42 -19.84 -17.41
C VAL A 660 34.57 -20.20 -16.50
N ALA A 661 34.77 -19.43 -15.43
CA ALA A 661 35.68 -19.76 -14.36
C ALA A 661 34.95 -19.71 -13.02
N VAL A 662 35.17 -20.72 -12.18
CA VAL A 662 34.59 -20.81 -10.84
C VAL A 662 35.70 -21.07 -9.83
N ASP A 663 35.81 -20.22 -8.82
CA ASP A 663 36.84 -20.32 -7.76
C ASP A 663 38.27 -20.35 -8.32
N GLY A 664 38.48 -19.61 -9.41
CA GLY A 664 39.75 -19.54 -10.15
C GLY A 664 40.08 -20.78 -10.98
N ARG A 665 39.13 -21.72 -11.15
CA ARG A 665 39.28 -22.89 -12.02
C ARG A 665 38.56 -22.64 -13.34
N ALA A 666 39.24 -22.84 -14.46
CA ALA A 666 38.63 -22.78 -15.78
C ALA A 666 37.72 -23.99 -16.02
N MET A 667 36.51 -23.73 -16.50
CA MET A 667 35.54 -24.73 -16.92
C MET A 667 35.74 -25.10 -18.39
N ASP A 668 35.04 -26.14 -18.85
CA ASP A 668 35.01 -26.52 -20.25
C ASP A 668 34.41 -25.38 -21.08
N THR A 669 35.02 -25.09 -22.24
CA THR A 669 34.56 -24.02 -23.13
C THR A 669 33.26 -24.43 -23.81
N ILE A 670 32.27 -23.54 -23.79
CA ILE A 670 31.02 -23.71 -24.52
C ILE A 670 31.19 -23.00 -25.87
N ALA A 671 31.25 -23.79 -26.95
CA ALA A 671 31.32 -23.27 -28.32
C ALA A 671 29.92 -23.19 -28.92
N LEU A 672 29.52 -22.00 -29.36
CA LEU A 672 28.28 -21.79 -30.09
C LEU A 672 28.48 -22.11 -31.57
N THR A 673 27.39 -22.44 -32.27
CA THR A 673 27.44 -22.78 -33.68
C THR A 673 27.72 -21.57 -34.56
N ASP A 674 28.26 -21.80 -35.76
CA ASP A 674 28.61 -20.72 -36.70
C ASP A 674 27.39 -19.90 -37.15
N ASP A 675 26.18 -20.45 -37.08
CA ASP A 675 24.91 -19.80 -37.37
C ASP A 675 24.21 -19.18 -36.14
N PHE A 676 24.80 -19.31 -34.94
CA PHE A 676 24.23 -18.71 -33.74
C PHE A 676 24.27 -17.19 -33.81
N GLU A 677 23.15 -16.54 -33.49
CA GLU A 677 23.03 -15.09 -33.32
C GLU A 677 22.28 -14.77 -32.03
N PHE A 678 22.67 -13.69 -31.37
CA PHE A 678 21.88 -13.14 -30.27
C PHE A 678 20.60 -12.50 -30.78
N THR A 679 19.53 -12.67 -30.00
CA THR A 679 18.22 -12.04 -30.26
C THR A 679 18.23 -10.53 -30.06
N ALA A 680 19.20 -9.99 -29.32
CA ALA A 680 19.44 -8.56 -29.19
C ALA A 680 20.62 -8.14 -30.09
N GLY A 681 20.43 -7.08 -30.88
CA GLY A 681 21.48 -6.49 -31.71
C GLY A 681 22.53 -5.72 -30.90
N PRO A 682 23.58 -5.21 -31.59
CA PRO A 682 24.61 -4.37 -30.96
C PRO A 682 24.01 -3.17 -30.23
N GLY A 683 24.35 -3.01 -28.95
CA GLY A 683 23.84 -1.90 -28.12
C GLY A 683 22.36 -1.97 -27.75
N GLU A 684 21.66 -3.06 -28.11
CA GLU A 684 20.27 -3.29 -27.71
C GLU A 684 20.17 -4.07 -26.40
N ASP A 685 19.19 -3.69 -25.57
CA ASP A 685 18.83 -4.38 -24.31
C ASP A 685 20.02 -4.65 -23.38
N THR A 686 20.99 -3.74 -23.34
CA THR A 686 22.27 -3.88 -22.62
C THR A 686 22.17 -3.55 -21.13
N LYS A 687 21.17 -4.10 -20.44
CA LYS A 687 21.00 -3.94 -18.99
C LYS A 687 21.53 -5.17 -18.27
N LEU A 688 22.29 -4.98 -17.20
CA LEU A 688 22.67 -6.05 -16.28
C LEU A 688 21.72 -6.06 -15.07
N LEU A 689 21.02 -7.17 -14.88
CA LEU A 689 19.93 -7.31 -13.92
C LEU A 689 20.12 -8.55 -13.04
N LEU A 690 19.74 -8.44 -11.77
CA LEU A 690 19.60 -9.59 -10.86
C LEU A 690 18.16 -10.15 -10.83
N VAL A 691 17.34 -9.77 -11.80
CA VAL A 691 15.97 -10.26 -12.00
C VAL A 691 15.83 -10.77 -13.43
N ASN A 692 15.11 -11.87 -13.59
CA ASN A 692 14.84 -12.47 -14.88
C ASN A 692 13.40 -12.18 -15.35
N PHE A 693 13.21 -11.09 -16.08
CA PHE A 693 11.88 -10.63 -16.54
C PHE A 693 11.17 -11.67 -17.43
N SER A 694 9.85 -11.80 -17.29
CA SER A 694 8.97 -12.72 -18.06
C SER A 694 9.16 -14.23 -17.82
N CYS A 695 10.36 -14.69 -17.46
CA CYS A 695 10.61 -16.08 -17.08
C CYS A 695 10.50 -16.31 -15.56
N GLY A 696 10.46 -15.22 -14.78
CA GLY A 696 10.42 -15.28 -13.33
C GLY A 696 11.79 -15.63 -12.74
N GLY A 697 11.94 -15.32 -11.45
CA GLY A 697 13.15 -15.63 -10.69
C GLY A 697 14.10 -14.45 -10.53
N CYS A 698 14.82 -14.52 -9.43
CA CYS A 698 15.65 -13.46 -8.88
C CYS A 698 16.96 -14.06 -8.36
N PHE A 699 17.94 -13.21 -8.05
CA PHE A 699 19.09 -13.62 -7.25
C PHE A 699 18.64 -13.92 -5.81
N TYR A 700 19.16 -15.00 -5.20
CA TYR A 700 18.79 -15.41 -3.85
C TYR A 700 20.03 -15.82 -3.04
N GLY A 701 20.40 -14.97 -2.09
CA GLY A 701 21.60 -15.15 -1.27
C GLY A 701 22.39 -13.88 -1.08
N TYR A 702 23.65 -14.05 -0.71
CA TYR A 702 24.58 -12.99 -0.42
C TYR A 702 25.47 -12.70 -1.62
N MET A 703 25.75 -11.41 -1.84
CA MET A 703 26.65 -10.95 -2.89
C MET A 703 27.67 -10.00 -2.28
N ALA A 704 28.95 -10.27 -2.52
CA ALA A 704 30.06 -9.43 -2.06
C ALA A 704 30.54 -8.46 -3.13
N SER A 705 30.45 -8.85 -4.41
CA SER A 705 30.84 -7.99 -5.53
C SER A 705 30.15 -8.38 -6.83
N ILE A 706 30.04 -7.41 -7.75
CA ILE A 706 29.56 -7.61 -9.12
C ILE A 706 30.24 -6.59 -10.04
N ALA A 707 30.71 -7.05 -11.20
CA ALA A 707 31.39 -6.19 -12.16
C ALA A 707 31.23 -6.69 -13.60
N LEU A 708 31.30 -5.75 -14.55
CA LEU A 708 31.16 -5.99 -15.97
C LEU A 708 32.20 -5.19 -16.76
N TRP A 709 32.81 -5.85 -17.73
CA TRP A 709 33.72 -5.25 -18.70
C TRP A 709 33.31 -5.65 -20.12
N SER A 710 33.57 -4.79 -21.09
CA SER A 710 33.34 -5.11 -22.51
C SER A 710 34.19 -4.24 -23.42
N SER A 711 34.38 -4.68 -24.66
CA SER A 711 34.80 -3.80 -25.74
C SER A 711 33.59 -3.04 -26.27
N ASP A 712 33.84 -1.92 -26.94
CA ASP A 712 32.77 -1.22 -27.65
C ASP A 712 32.27 -2.07 -28.83
N CYS A 713 30.99 -1.96 -29.16
CA CYS A 713 30.41 -2.58 -30.34
C CYS A 713 31.18 -2.13 -31.60
N PRO A 714 31.41 -3.03 -32.58
CA PRO A 714 31.97 -2.65 -33.87
C PRO A 714 31.05 -1.61 -34.52
N VAL A 715 31.62 -0.48 -34.95
CA VAL A 715 30.91 0.54 -35.71
C VAL A 715 31.28 0.37 -37.18
N GLU A 716 30.32 0.07 -38.05
CA GLU A 716 30.54 0.20 -39.49
C GLU A 716 30.50 1.69 -39.84
N VAL A 717 31.50 2.14 -40.58
CA VAL A 717 31.57 3.51 -41.09
C VAL A 717 31.49 3.41 -42.59
N ASP A 718 30.53 4.11 -43.21
CA ASP A 718 30.45 4.13 -44.68
C ASP A 718 31.62 4.92 -45.30
N ASP A 719 31.76 4.83 -46.64
CA ASP A 719 32.80 5.53 -47.40
C ASP A 719 32.76 7.08 -47.25
N ASN A 720 31.68 7.64 -46.66
CA ASN A 720 31.52 9.05 -46.35
C ASN A 720 31.79 9.39 -44.88
N ASN A 721 32.35 8.46 -44.11
CA ASN A 721 32.61 8.62 -42.68
C ASN A 721 31.33 8.75 -41.82
N THR A 722 30.21 8.23 -42.33
CA THR A 722 28.92 8.21 -41.63
C THR A 722 28.82 6.93 -40.81
N VAL A 723 28.55 7.09 -39.51
CA VAL A 723 28.33 5.95 -38.59
C VAL A 723 27.08 5.19 -39.03
N LEU A 724 27.26 3.98 -39.55
CA LEU A 724 26.18 3.00 -39.74
C LEU A 724 26.05 2.24 -38.41
N HIS A 725 24.94 2.44 -37.73
CA HIS A 725 24.58 1.58 -36.60
C HIS A 725 24.18 0.21 -37.17
N LEU A 726 24.97 -0.82 -36.87
CA LEU A 726 24.66 -2.23 -37.19
C LEU A 726 23.51 -2.74 -36.31
#